data_AF-A0A9X7NLZ1-F1
#
_entry.id   AF-A0A9X7NLZ1-F1
#
_cell.length_a   1.000
_cell.length_b   1.000
_cell.length_c   1.000
_cell.angle_alpha   90.00
_cell.angle_beta   90.00
_cell.angle_gamma   90.00
#
_symmetry.space_group_name_H-M   'P 1'
#
loop_
_entity.id
_entity.type
_entity.pdbx_description
1 polymer ?
#
loop_
_entity_poly.entity_id
_entity_poly.type
_entity_poly.pdbx_seq_one_letter_code
_entity_poly.pdbx_strand_id
1 'polypeptide(L)'
;MEPVVTLEGVKKLPARAERQTPALKAQGSAGAQVPLDGHSVLYVNLDRETLLIAGVGEAFAGGVPAILNEDPKMVVPCTVTVLPAGNGLSGKKRPFIAILSPVPGSAARPDRVTIRSQGHAYPYGVRHQAEDLKSFLNSVGELSPQSVPDIVDGLVQALLGAGTTPQAMQTAARLVDAVAGRDGFIEVLGVFDAGDIYLQGWAKGMPVGTSRVFVFDGALKLGQLAGSLFERMDTGGKAHGFAGLLEVEGGLDTAQLRKVFFRGRAGWSVVEVHEHRTMPPARALPSHIRALLPKLSPAGDGRARLELAGRRFDGRETVSELDVPVRVGIDFSASLDRAGVLLSGWLLNPEDRVETVFLRSGCMSCRLDTRWTTQLRPDVTSAFETLSPFLNGPDALQRHGFLVHVPAEEMSGTEGTYLEVVLKDGRSAFAPLALGRASPRSALRRLLSGLDPATAFRPDFLERHLLPVLQANDAPEPVIVETIDFGAVDENAAFALVIGLDGNFEKSRVLLSLCALDPLLRRAPVVLVASQDEALEQVEDFRQLAGFYGLAVRLVLADHVEDALDALQAGVEASPAETVVCLSSGVLPRGSGWLEPLLAAFQAQDATCIAAPTLLYEDETIRWGGAWIEPEDGRYLLKQHYLGYPRRTLHGADVSPVAAAPFDCCVLPRSALAEAGGFSRKYLGTDEKGLDAALRLKLSGIGSLWVPQVEMIHAEDGRPGERSWKKLVSELDRRSFERTWSPFLADLAEDIR
;
A
#
# COMPACT_ATOMS: atom_id res chain seq x y z
N MET A 1 -36.81 48.82 -32.80
CA MET A 1 -38.07 48.17 -33.15
C MET A 1 -38.16 46.90 -32.34
N GLU A 2 -39.05 46.92 -31.36
CA GLU A 2 -39.64 45.71 -30.76
C GLU A 2 -40.38 44.89 -31.83
N PRO A 3 -41.00 43.78 -31.44
CA PRO A 3 -42.46 43.89 -31.41
C PRO A 3 -43.05 43.51 -30.06
N VAL A 4 -43.68 44.51 -29.45
CA VAL A 4 -44.85 44.38 -28.57
C VAL A 4 -46.04 44.01 -29.45
N VAL A 5 -46.83 43.01 -29.04
CA VAL A 5 -48.28 43.00 -29.32
C VAL A 5 -49.03 42.51 -28.08
N THR A 6 -49.82 43.45 -27.56
CA THR A 6 -50.87 43.43 -26.55
C THR A 6 -52.17 42.79 -27.05
N LEU A 7 -53.11 42.52 -26.12
CA LEU A 7 -54.56 42.81 -26.16
C LEU A 7 -55.21 42.18 -24.91
N GLU A 8 -55.53 42.95 -23.87
CA GLU A 8 -56.76 43.74 -23.64
C GLU A 8 -58.00 42.93 -23.20
N GLY A 9 -58.57 43.35 -22.06
CA GLY A 9 -59.87 42.93 -21.55
C GLY A 9 -60.24 43.72 -20.29
N VAL A 10 -60.91 44.85 -20.47
CA VAL A 10 -61.04 45.97 -19.53
C VAL A 10 -62.45 46.04 -18.88
N LYS A 11 -62.45 46.41 -17.58
CA LYS A 11 -63.48 47.11 -16.76
C LYS A 11 -64.82 46.43 -16.41
N LYS A 12 -65.11 46.44 -15.10
CA LYS A 12 -66.09 47.38 -14.50
C LYS A 12 -65.88 47.55 -12.98
N LEU A 13 -65.52 48.76 -12.58
CA LEU A 13 -65.83 49.38 -11.28
C LEU A 13 -66.98 50.38 -11.57
N PRO A 14 -67.91 50.64 -10.63
CA PRO A 14 -67.61 51.70 -9.66
C PRO A 14 -68.32 51.65 -8.28
N ALA A 15 -67.73 52.43 -7.37
CA ALA A 15 -68.36 53.37 -6.41
C ALA A 15 -69.14 52.83 -5.18
N ARG A 16 -69.09 53.46 -3.99
CA ARG A 16 -68.30 54.54 -3.38
C ARG A 16 -68.85 54.74 -1.94
N ALA A 17 -68.05 55.38 -1.10
CA ALA A 17 -68.41 56.24 0.03
C ALA A 17 -68.58 55.59 1.42
N GLU A 18 -68.16 56.19 2.55
CA GLU A 18 -67.18 57.24 2.90
C GLU A 18 -67.29 57.42 4.44
N ARG A 19 -66.24 57.95 5.10
CA ARG A 19 -66.23 58.65 6.42
C ARG A 19 -66.24 57.79 7.70
N GLN A 20 -65.50 58.08 8.78
CA GLN A 20 -64.51 59.14 9.11
C GLN A 20 -63.82 58.85 10.49
N THR A 21 -62.49 59.00 10.55
CA THR A 21 -61.60 59.54 11.65
C THR A 21 -61.57 58.92 13.08
N PRO A 22 -60.52 59.17 13.92
CA PRO A 22 -59.27 59.93 13.72
C PRO A 22 -57.96 59.21 14.16
N ALA A 23 -56.84 59.94 13.98
CA ALA A 23 -55.45 59.58 14.20
C ALA A 23 -55.02 59.32 15.66
N LEU A 24 -53.98 58.49 15.82
CA LEU A 24 -53.00 58.55 16.91
C LEU A 24 -51.57 58.50 16.35
N LYS A 25 -50.82 59.59 16.58
CA LYS A 25 -49.34 59.63 16.67
C LYS A 25 -48.92 58.68 17.82
N ALA A 26 -47.74 58.07 17.95
CA ALA A 26 -46.42 58.09 17.31
C ALA A 26 -45.60 56.90 17.89
N GLN A 27 -44.51 56.48 17.23
CA GLN A 27 -43.15 56.24 17.77
C GLN A 27 -42.39 55.25 16.87
N GLY A 28 -41.16 55.63 16.47
CA GLY A 28 -40.28 54.85 15.61
C GLY A 28 -39.75 53.58 16.27
N SER A 29 -39.53 52.53 15.49
CA SER A 29 -39.00 51.24 15.93
C SER A 29 -37.52 51.35 16.27
N ALA A 30 -37.18 51.39 17.56
CA ALA A 30 -35.85 51.06 18.05
C ALA A 30 -35.68 49.53 17.99
N GLY A 31 -34.54 49.05 17.47
CA GLY A 31 -34.21 47.62 17.44
C GLY A 31 -34.15 47.01 18.85
N ALA A 32 -34.38 45.70 18.97
CA ALA A 32 -34.36 45.00 20.26
C ALA A 32 -32.97 45.08 20.93
N GLN A 33 -32.90 45.79 22.06
CA GLN A 33 -31.69 45.95 22.86
C GLN A 33 -31.57 44.86 23.93
N VAL A 34 -30.34 44.60 24.37
CA VAL A 34 -30.07 43.64 25.46
C VAL A 34 -30.64 44.20 26.78
N PRO A 35 -31.52 43.45 27.49
CA PRO A 35 -32.10 43.92 28.75
C PRO A 35 -31.05 44.09 29.85
N LEU A 36 -31.13 45.21 30.59
CA LEU A 36 -30.21 45.53 31.70
C LEU A 36 -30.81 45.23 33.09
N ASP A 37 -32.05 44.73 33.14
CA ASP A 37 -32.78 44.43 34.37
C ASP A 37 -32.11 43.33 35.23
N GLY A 38 -31.33 42.46 34.59
CA GLY A 38 -30.66 41.31 35.20
C GLY A 38 -31.57 40.10 35.44
N HIS A 39 -32.76 40.11 34.84
CA HIS A 39 -33.77 39.04 34.96
C HIS A 39 -34.40 38.66 33.62
N SER A 40 -34.09 39.37 32.54
CA SER A 40 -34.52 39.07 31.17
C SER A 40 -33.31 38.96 30.24
N VAL A 41 -33.46 38.20 29.16
CA VAL A 41 -32.42 38.06 28.11
C VAL A 41 -32.97 38.37 26.72
N LEU A 42 -32.09 38.90 25.87
CA LEU A 42 -32.24 38.92 24.42
C LEU A 42 -31.85 37.54 23.89
N TYR A 43 -32.55 37.01 22.89
CA TYR A 43 -32.20 35.76 22.25
C TYR A 43 -32.22 35.81 20.73
N VAL A 44 -31.47 34.91 20.11
CA VAL A 44 -31.53 34.62 18.68
C VAL A 44 -31.31 33.12 18.44
N ASN A 45 -32.04 32.57 17.47
CA ASN A 45 -31.82 31.20 17.03
C ASN A 45 -30.66 31.16 16.04
N LEU A 46 -29.60 30.41 16.35
CA LEU A 46 -28.53 30.14 15.37
C LEU A 46 -29.02 29.11 14.33
N ASP A 47 -29.85 28.17 14.78
CA ASP A 47 -30.52 27.15 13.97
C ASP A 47 -31.74 26.59 14.73
N ARG A 48 -32.30 25.45 14.27
CA ARG A 48 -33.47 24.81 14.91
C ARG A 48 -33.18 24.24 16.30
N GLU A 49 -31.92 24.01 16.64
CA GLU A 49 -31.47 23.26 17.81
C GLU A 49 -30.41 24.02 18.63
N THR A 50 -30.15 25.30 18.34
CA THR A 50 -29.15 26.11 19.04
C THR A 50 -29.64 27.53 19.25
N LEU A 51 -29.62 27.96 20.51
CA LEU A 51 -30.11 29.26 20.96
C LEU A 51 -28.95 30.08 21.57
N LEU A 52 -28.76 31.31 21.09
CA LEU A 52 -27.92 32.29 21.78
C LEU A 52 -28.78 33.18 22.65
N ILE A 53 -28.32 33.44 23.86
CA ILE A 53 -28.92 34.41 24.77
C ILE A 53 -27.87 35.43 25.24
N ALA A 54 -28.29 36.67 25.42
CA ALA A 54 -27.47 37.73 25.97
C ALA A 54 -28.24 38.52 27.04
N GLY A 55 -27.54 38.87 28.11
CA GLY A 55 -28.11 39.62 29.22
C GLY A 55 -27.02 40.16 30.14
N VAL A 56 -27.41 40.61 31.32
CA VAL A 56 -26.50 41.12 32.34
C VAL A 56 -26.68 40.31 33.62
N GLY A 57 -25.61 39.78 34.19
CA GLY A 57 -25.66 38.90 35.37
C GLY A 57 -24.41 39.00 36.25
N GLU A 58 -24.25 38.09 37.20
CA GLU A 58 -22.97 37.94 37.92
C GLU A 58 -21.92 37.25 37.04
N ALA A 59 -20.65 37.27 37.45
CA ALA A 59 -19.57 36.68 36.65
C ALA A 59 -19.67 35.14 36.61
N PHE A 60 -20.15 34.60 35.49
CA PHE A 60 -20.11 33.18 35.13
C PHE A 60 -18.75 32.82 34.50
N ALA A 61 -18.29 31.58 34.62
CA ALA A 61 -17.09 31.13 33.91
C ALA A 61 -17.24 29.69 33.41
N GLY A 62 -17.00 29.47 32.13
CA GLY A 62 -16.91 28.14 31.51
C GLY A 62 -18.27 27.52 31.11
N GLY A 63 -18.24 26.22 30.82
CA GLY A 63 -19.43 25.42 30.57
C GLY A 63 -20.20 25.16 31.87
N VAL A 64 -21.44 25.64 31.94
CA VAL A 64 -22.34 25.50 33.08
C VAL A 64 -23.64 24.82 32.65
N PRO A 65 -24.36 24.11 33.53
CA PRO A 65 -25.68 23.58 33.18
C PRO A 65 -26.73 24.69 33.25
N ALA A 66 -27.65 24.69 32.27
CA ALA A 66 -28.84 25.52 32.30
C ALA A 66 -30.10 24.66 32.36
N ILE A 67 -31.09 25.09 33.14
CA ILE A 67 -32.40 24.43 33.25
C ILE A 67 -33.41 25.25 32.44
N LEU A 68 -34.08 24.61 31.48
CA LEU A 68 -35.10 25.25 30.66
C LEU A 68 -36.48 25.13 31.32
N ASN A 69 -37.26 26.21 31.31
CA ASN A 69 -38.63 26.30 31.83
C ASN A 69 -38.82 25.79 33.27
N GLU A 70 -37.75 25.82 34.07
CA GLU A 70 -37.72 25.27 35.45
C GLU A 70 -38.00 23.77 35.53
N ASP A 71 -37.96 23.03 34.42
CA ASP A 71 -38.13 21.58 34.42
C ASP A 71 -36.78 20.90 34.72
N PRO A 72 -36.62 20.21 35.87
CA PRO A 72 -35.38 19.53 36.23
C PRO A 72 -34.95 18.43 35.24
N LYS A 73 -35.85 17.97 34.36
CA LYS A 73 -35.54 17.01 33.29
C LYS A 73 -34.98 17.67 32.03
N MET A 74 -35.09 18.99 31.91
CA MET A 74 -34.65 19.78 30.76
C MET A 74 -33.35 20.53 31.08
N VAL A 75 -32.31 19.79 31.48
CA VAL A 75 -30.97 20.33 31.72
C VAL A 75 -30.17 20.28 30.42
N VAL A 76 -29.69 21.44 29.97
CA VAL A 76 -28.90 21.58 28.74
C VAL A 76 -27.50 22.13 29.04
N PRO A 77 -26.48 21.73 28.25
CA PRO A 77 -25.18 22.38 28.32
C PRO A 77 -25.31 23.85 27.90
N CYS A 78 -24.70 24.72 28.70
CA CYS A 78 -24.70 26.16 28.49
C CYS A 78 -23.27 26.68 28.55
N THR A 79 -22.74 27.11 27.41
CA THR A 79 -21.41 27.72 27.35
C THR A 79 -21.56 29.22 27.48
N VAL A 80 -21.02 29.80 28.56
CA VAL A 80 -21.18 31.23 28.87
C VAL A 80 -19.85 31.96 28.73
N THR A 81 -19.86 33.07 28.00
CA THR A 81 -18.76 34.02 27.90
C THR A 81 -19.19 35.34 28.53
N VAL A 82 -18.52 35.73 29.63
CA VAL A 82 -18.74 37.03 30.28
C VAL A 82 -17.90 38.09 29.59
N LEU A 83 -18.53 39.20 29.25
CA LEU A 83 -17.92 40.32 28.54
C LEU A 83 -17.53 41.42 29.53
N PRO A 84 -16.46 42.18 29.26
CA PRO A 84 -16.14 43.36 30.05
C PRO A 84 -17.28 44.39 29.94
N ALA A 85 -17.59 45.06 31.05
CA ALA A 85 -18.65 46.06 31.11
C ALA A 85 -18.19 47.41 30.51
N GLY A 86 -18.98 47.99 29.61
CA GLY A 86 -18.77 49.36 29.12
C GLY A 86 -19.17 50.44 30.12
N ASN A 87 -18.93 51.71 29.78
CA ASN A 87 -19.16 52.89 30.63
C ASN A 87 -20.63 53.12 31.07
N GLY A 88 -21.59 52.35 30.53
CA GLY A 88 -23.03 52.47 30.84
C GLY A 88 -23.55 51.54 31.95
N LEU A 89 -22.73 50.65 32.52
CA LEU A 89 -23.14 49.65 33.51
C LEU A 89 -22.56 49.97 34.90
N SER A 90 -23.40 50.26 35.90
CA SER A 90 -22.98 50.49 37.29
C SER A 90 -23.24 49.27 38.19
N GLY A 91 -22.23 48.82 38.95
CA GLY A 91 -22.36 47.74 39.95
C GLY A 91 -21.59 46.45 39.63
N LYS A 92 -21.90 45.35 40.34
CA LYS A 92 -21.29 44.01 40.15
C LYS A 92 -21.78 43.25 38.89
N LYS A 93 -22.76 43.80 38.19
CA LYS A 93 -23.42 43.22 37.02
C LYS A 93 -22.51 43.29 35.78
N ARG A 94 -22.32 42.17 35.09
CA ARG A 94 -21.49 42.03 33.87
C ARG A 94 -22.33 41.52 32.69
N PRO A 95 -22.14 42.06 31.47
CA PRO A 95 -22.79 41.52 30.29
C PRO A 95 -22.26 40.12 29.99
N PHE A 96 -23.11 39.22 29.50
CA PHE A 96 -22.72 37.88 29.09
C PHE A 96 -23.44 37.48 27.80
N ILE A 97 -22.81 36.58 27.04
CA ILE A 97 -23.47 35.78 26.00
C ILE A 97 -23.38 34.32 26.42
N ALA A 98 -24.46 33.58 26.23
CA ALA A 98 -24.48 32.15 26.42
C ALA A 98 -25.02 31.43 25.19
N ILE A 99 -24.43 30.27 24.89
CA ILE A 99 -24.89 29.34 23.87
C ILE A 99 -25.56 28.16 24.59
N LEU A 100 -26.81 27.91 24.23
CA LEU A 100 -27.61 26.78 24.71
C LEU A 100 -27.81 25.82 23.54
N SER A 101 -27.42 24.57 23.73
CA SER A 101 -27.70 23.49 22.77
C SER A 101 -28.88 22.64 23.29
N PRO A 102 -30.13 22.94 22.89
CA PRO A 102 -31.31 22.17 23.31
C PRO A 102 -31.36 20.72 22.81
N VAL A 103 -32.19 19.96 23.53
CA VAL A 103 -32.54 18.56 23.27
C VAL A 103 -33.26 18.41 21.91
N PRO A 104 -32.92 17.41 21.07
CA PRO A 104 -33.57 17.18 19.78
C PRO A 104 -35.09 17.01 19.93
N GLY A 105 -35.88 17.74 19.12
CA GLY A 105 -37.33 17.54 19.00
C GLY A 105 -38.24 18.51 19.75
N SER A 106 -37.73 19.47 20.54
CA SER A 106 -38.55 20.53 21.14
C SER A 106 -38.60 21.76 20.23
N ALA A 107 -39.65 21.86 19.40
CA ALA A 107 -39.89 23.03 18.55
C ALA A 107 -40.31 24.31 19.31
N ALA A 108 -40.43 24.25 20.65
CA ALA A 108 -40.86 25.36 21.47
C ALA A 108 -39.67 26.10 22.09
N ARG A 109 -39.61 27.42 21.88
CA ARG A 109 -38.71 28.35 22.59
C ARG A 109 -38.86 28.18 24.12
N PRO A 110 -37.78 28.21 24.90
CA PRO A 110 -37.91 28.28 26.36
C PRO A 110 -38.46 29.66 26.75
N ASP A 111 -39.44 29.71 27.65
CA ASP A 111 -39.93 30.97 28.24
C ASP A 111 -38.99 31.44 29.36
N ARG A 112 -38.26 30.51 30.00
CA ARG A 112 -37.29 30.78 31.07
C ARG A 112 -36.04 29.91 30.95
N VAL A 113 -34.88 30.51 31.23
CA VAL A 113 -33.59 29.81 31.31
C VAL A 113 -32.99 30.09 32.69
N THR A 114 -32.64 29.04 33.43
CA THR A 114 -31.99 29.16 34.74
C THR A 114 -30.56 28.65 34.64
N ILE A 115 -29.58 29.56 34.65
CA ILE A 115 -28.15 29.21 34.61
C ILE A 115 -27.70 28.85 36.03
N ARG A 116 -27.05 27.70 36.22
CA ARG A 116 -26.52 27.28 37.53
C ARG A 116 -25.01 27.43 37.57
N SER A 117 -24.52 28.22 38.52
CA SER A 117 -23.08 28.43 38.73
C SER A 117 -22.77 28.49 40.21
N GLN A 118 -21.70 27.83 40.65
CA GLN A 118 -21.20 27.85 42.04
C GLN A 118 -22.30 27.64 43.11
N GLY A 119 -23.21 26.69 42.88
CA GLY A 119 -24.32 26.38 43.79
C GLY A 119 -25.52 27.33 43.76
N HIS A 120 -25.45 28.43 43.01
CA HIS A 120 -26.52 29.41 42.87
C HIS A 120 -27.28 29.23 41.55
N ALA A 121 -28.56 29.62 41.53
CA ALA A 121 -29.43 29.55 40.37
C ALA A 121 -29.85 30.96 39.94
N TYR A 122 -29.59 31.30 38.67
CA TYR A 122 -29.84 32.62 38.10
C TYR A 122 -30.93 32.49 37.02
N PRO A 123 -32.21 32.81 37.33
CA PRO A 123 -33.31 32.69 36.39
C PRO A 123 -33.41 33.92 35.49
N TYR A 124 -33.58 33.69 34.18
CA TYR A 124 -33.79 34.70 33.15
C TYR A 124 -35.03 34.40 32.32
N GLY A 125 -35.88 35.41 32.11
CA GLY A 125 -37.00 35.36 31.16
C GLY A 125 -36.54 35.59 29.73
N VAL A 126 -36.91 34.71 28.81
CA VAL A 126 -36.56 34.79 27.38
C VAL A 126 -37.65 35.55 26.64
N ARG A 127 -37.60 36.89 26.71
CA ARG A 127 -38.72 37.75 26.27
C ARG A 127 -38.42 38.59 25.04
N HIS A 128 -37.15 38.88 24.77
CA HIS A 128 -36.74 39.77 23.69
C HIS A 128 -36.05 38.96 22.59
N GLN A 129 -36.54 39.05 21.36
CA GLN A 129 -35.95 38.34 20.21
C GLN A 129 -35.24 39.33 19.30
N ALA A 130 -34.01 39.03 18.90
CA ALA A 130 -33.34 39.74 17.82
C ALA A 130 -33.80 39.22 16.45
N GLU A 131 -33.85 40.10 15.45
CA GLU A 131 -34.27 39.74 14.09
C GLU A 131 -33.32 38.74 13.42
N ASP A 132 -32.02 38.97 13.56
CA ASP A 132 -30.95 38.09 13.07
C ASP A 132 -29.73 38.09 14.00
N LEU A 133 -28.78 37.18 13.74
CA LEU A 133 -27.55 37.06 14.54
C LEU A 133 -26.71 38.35 14.50
N LYS A 134 -26.71 39.06 13.37
CA LYS A 134 -25.95 40.30 13.20
C LYS A 134 -26.48 41.40 14.12
N SER A 135 -27.80 41.58 14.18
CA SER A 135 -28.47 42.54 15.05
C SER A 135 -28.28 42.15 16.52
N PHE A 136 -28.36 40.85 16.83
CA PHE A 136 -28.05 40.34 18.16
C PHE A 136 -26.63 40.71 18.60
N LEU A 137 -25.61 40.40 17.79
CA LEU A 137 -24.21 40.69 18.13
C LEU A 137 -23.93 42.19 18.22
N ASN A 138 -24.55 43.01 17.36
CA ASN A 138 -24.45 44.46 17.44
C ASN A 138 -25.04 45.01 18.76
N SER A 139 -26.24 44.55 19.15
CA SER A 139 -26.86 44.95 20.43
C SER A 139 -26.02 44.53 21.63
N VAL A 140 -25.29 43.40 21.55
CA VAL A 140 -24.34 43.02 22.62
C VAL A 140 -23.07 43.87 22.60
N GLY A 141 -22.57 44.21 21.40
CA GLY A 141 -21.41 45.09 21.23
C GLY A 141 -21.61 46.49 21.83
N GLU A 142 -22.86 46.99 21.91
CA GLU A 142 -23.16 48.26 22.59
C GLU A 142 -22.90 48.23 24.11
N LEU A 143 -22.90 47.04 24.74
CA LEU A 143 -22.73 46.87 26.18
C LEU A 143 -21.29 46.59 26.63
N SER A 144 -20.39 46.31 25.69
CA SER A 144 -19.01 45.94 25.96
C SER A 144 -18.05 46.83 25.18
N PRO A 145 -16.86 47.17 25.71
CA PRO A 145 -15.84 47.85 24.92
C PRO A 145 -15.19 46.94 23.85
N GLN A 146 -15.52 45.65 23.84
CA GLN A 146 -15.01 44.69 22.85
C GLN A 146 -15.69 44.85 21.49
N SER A 147 -14.92 44.63 20.42
CA SER A 147 -15.48 44.59 19.08
C SER A 147 -16.30 43.30 18.89
N VAL A 148 -17.31 43.33 18.01
CA VAL A 148 -18.11 42.15 17.66
C VAL A 148 -17.23 40.94 17.26
N PRO A 149 -16.16 41.09 16.45
CA PRO A 149 -15.23 40.00 16.20
C PRO A 149 -14.58 39.38 17.45
N ASP A 150 -14.19 40.19 18.43
CA ASP A 150 -13.53 39.71 19.65
C ASP A 150 -14.53 38.96 20.55
N ILE A 151 -15.80 39.38 20.54
CA ILE A 151 -16.91 38.69 21.22
C ILE A 151 -17.12 37.30 20.61
N VAL A 152 -17.13 37.22 19.28
CA VAL A 152 -17.25 35.95 18.53
C VAL A 152 -16.05 35.05 18.79
N ASP A 153 -14.83 35.60 18.79
CA ASP A 153 -13.61 34.85 19.15
C ASP A 153 -13.71 34.26 20.56
N GLY A 154 -14.17 35.04 21.54
CA GLY A 154 -14.38 34.58 22.90
C GLY A 154 -15.41 33.47 23.02
N LEU A 155 -16.48 33.51 22.21
CA LEU A 155 -17.49 32.45 22.13
C LEU A 155 -16.94 31.17 21.51
N VAL A 156 -16.20 31.29 20.39
CA VAL A 156 -15.56 30.14 19.73
C VAL A 156 -14.55 29.49 20.67
N GLN A 157 -13.70 30.28 21.35
CA GLN A 157 -12.76 29.76 22.33
C GLN A 157 -13.45 29.06 23.51
N ALA A 158 -14.55 29.63 24.02
CA ALA A 158 -15.31 29.01 25.10
C ALA A 158 -15.96 27.68 24.66
N LEU A 159 -16.48 27.61 23.43
CA LEU A 159 -17.04 26.38 22.85
C LEU A 159 -15.96 25.29 22.71
N LEU A 160 -14.79 25.64 22.19
CA LEU A 160 -13.68 24.70 22.00
C LEU A 160 -13.04 24.28 23.33
N GLY A 161 -12.97 25.19 24.30
CA GLY A 161 -12.39 24.94 25.63
C GLY A 161 -13.26 24.07 26.56
N ALA A 162 -14.57 24.00 26.31
CA ALA A 162 -15.50 23.15 27.06
C ALA A 162 -15.48 21.67 26.61
N GLY A 163 -14.73 21.35 25.54
CA GLY A 163 -14.53 20.00 24.98
C GLY A 163 -14.80 19.95 23.47
N THR A 164 -13.92 19.28 22.72
CA THR A 164 -14.00 19.10 21.24
C THR A 164 -15.05 18.07 20.82
N THR A 165 -16.30 18.29 21.21
CA THR A 165 -17.42 17.46 20.73
C THR A 165 -17.81 17.85 19.30
N PRO A 166 -18.33 16.91 18.48
CA PRO A 166 -18.80 17.21 17.11
C PRO A 166 -19.85 18.34 17.07
N GLN A 167 -20.72 18.40 18.08
CA GLN A 167 -21.77 19.41 18.17
C GLN A 167 -21.20 20.81 18.50
N ALA A 168 -20.22 20.91 19.39
CA ALA A 168 -19.53 22.17 19.67
C ALA A 168 -18.78 22.68 18.44
N MET A 169 -18.09 21.80 17.70
CA MET A 169 -17.42 22.13 16.44
C MET A 169 -18.42 22.64 15.38
N GLN A 170 -19.56 21.97 15.23
CA GLN A 170 -20.60 22.39 14.28
C GLN A 170 -21.24 23.73 14.67
N THR A 171 -21.40 23.99 15.97
CA THR A 171 -21.93 25.26 16.48
C THR A 171 -20.94 26.40 16.24
N ALA A 172 -19.65 26.18 16.53
CA ALA A 172 -18.59 27.13 16.22
C ALA A 172 -18.53 27.42 14.71
N ALA A 173 -18.72 26.40 13.87
CA ALA A 173 -18.75 26.53 12.41
C ALA A 173 -19.81 27.53 11.96
N ARG A 174 -21.03 27.37 12.47
CA ARG A 174 -22.19 28.19 12.11
C ARG A 174 -22.01 29.62 12.59
N LEU A 175 -21.49 29.79 13.81
CA LEU A 175 -21.20 31.11 14.36
C LEU A 175 -20.16 31.85 13.50
N VAL A 176 -19.07 31.17 13.13
CA VAL A 176 -18.04 31.72 12.26
C VAL A 176 -18.59 31.98 10.85
N ASP A 177 -19.31 31.05 10.24
CA ASP A 177 -19.86 31.20 8.87
C ASP A 177 -20.90 32.33 8.78
N ALA A 178 -21.69 32.56 9.84
CA ALA A 178 -22.69 33.62 9.86
C ALA A 178 -22.09 35.03 10.02
N VAL A 179 -20.90 35.14 10.61
CA VAL A 179 -20.21 36.43 10.85
C VAL A 179 -19.10 36.68 9.82
N ALA A 180 -18.54 35.63 9.22
CA ALA A 180 -17.42 35.73 8.30
C ALA A 180 -17.79 36.52 7.05
N GLY A 181 -17.01 37.58 6.79
CA GLY A 181 -17.07 38.29 5.52
C GLY A 181 -16.49 37.43 4.39
N ARG A 182 -17.19 37.36 3.25
CA ARG A 182 -16.62 36.74 2.03
C ARG A 182 -15.38 37.51 1.59
N ASP A 183 -14.25 36.81 1.51
CA ASP A 183 -12.94 37.41 1.29
C ASP A 183 -12.09 36.64 0.27
N GLY A 184 -12.71 36.26 -0.84
CA GLY A 184 -12.02 35.71 -2.01
C GLY A 184 -12.22 34.21 -2.20
N PHE A 185 -11.37 33.61 -3.04
CA PHE A 185 -11.52 32.23 -3.48
C PHE A 185 -10.20 31.46 -3.47
N ILE A 186 -10.29 30.15 -3.23
CA ILE A 186 -9.24 29.17 -3.48
C ILE A 186 -9.40 28.67 -4.92
N GLU A 187 -8.36 28.84 -5.73
CA GLU A 187 -8.36 28.52 -7.16
C GLU A 187 -7.53 27.26 -7.47
N VAL A 188 -6.54 26.96 -6.64
CA VAL A 188 -5.68 25.77 -6.78
C VAL A 188 -5.65 25.04 -5.45
N LEU A 189 -5.89 23.73 -5.51
CA LEU A 189 -5.87 22.82 -4.37
C LEU A 189 -5.06 21.58 -4.76
N GLY A 190 -4.03 21.26 -3.99
CA GLY A 190 -3.14 20.12 -4.25
C GLY A 190 -2.90 19.30 -3.00
N VAL A 191 -2.62 18.02 -3.16
CA VAL A 191 -2.23 17.11 -2.06
C VAL A 191 -0.89 16.48 -2.43
N PHE A 192 0.08 16.54 -1.52
CA PHE A 192 1.34 15.83 -1.66
C PHE A 192 1.19 14.36 -1.27
N ASP A 193 2.10 13.51 -1.72
CA ASP A 193 2.10 12.07 -1.37
C ASP A 193 2.24 11.83 0.17
N ALA A 194 2.84 12.79 0.88
CA ALA A 194 2.95 12.80 2.34
C ALA A 194 1.66 13.26 3.06
N GLY A 195 0.62 13.70 2.34
CA GLY A 195 -0.66 14.16 2.88
C GLY A 195 -0.79 15.68 3.09
N ASP A 196 0.30 16.44 2.98
CA ASP A 196 0.24 17.91 3.11
C ASP A 196 -0.62 18.53 2.00
N ILE A 197 -1.35 19.59 2.34
CA ILE A 197 -2.33 20.20 1.44
C ILE A 197 -1.82 21.56 1.00
N TYR A 198 -1.69 21.76 -0.30
CA TYR A 198 -1.33 23.04 -0.91
C TYR A 198 -2.59 23.81 -1.30
N LEU A 199 -2.66 25.07 -0.89
CA LEU A 199 -3.71 26.01 -1.28
C LEU A 199 -3.11 27.21 -2.01
N GLN A 200 -3.74 27.66 -3.09
CA GLN A 200 -3.48 28.96 -3.68
C GLN A 200 -4.79 29.61 -4.16
N GLY A 201 -4.86 30.93 -4.03
CA GLY A 201 -6.00 31.72 -4.47
C GLY A 201 -5.75 33.21 -4.29
N TRP A 202 -6.82 33.95 -4.03
CA TRP A 202 -6.75 35.37 -3.69
C TRP A 202 -7.69 35.73 -2.55
N ALA A 203 -7.31 36.75 -1.78
CA ALA A 203 -8.07 37.27 -0.65
C ALA A 203 -7.67 38.72 -0.36
N LYS A 204 -8.56 39.52 0.26
CA LYS A 204 -8.25 40.90 0.64
C LYS A 204 -7.50 40.95 1.98
N GLY A 205 -7.87 40.10 2.93
CA GLY A 205 -7.42 40.16 4.32
C GLY A 205 -6.64 38.94 4.83
N MET A 206 -6.19 38.03 3.95
CA MET A 206 -5.45 36.82 4.35
C MET A 206 -4.19 37.18 5.16
N PRO A 207 -3.98 36.58 6.35
CA PRO A 207 -2.79 36.82 7.16
C PRO A 207 -1.53 36.25 6.49
N VAL A 208 -0.39 36.87 6.81
CA VAL A 208 0.94 36.39 6.40
C VAL A 208 1.50 35.49 7.50
N GLY A 209 2.15 34.39 7.12
CA GLY A 209 2.75 33.42 8.04
C GLY A 209 1.75 32.37 8.52
N THR A 210 2.12 31.65 9.59
CA THR A 210 1.27 30.62 10.19
C THR A 210 0.10 31.24 10.95
N SER A 211 -1.11 30.81 10.60
CA SER A 211 -2.36 31.22 11.25
C SER A 211 -3.25 30.02 11.52
N ARG A 212 -4.00 30.06 12.62
CA ARG A 212 -5.06 29.08 12.88
C ARG A 212 -6.24 29.36 11.97
N VAL A 213 -6.77 28.31 11.37
CA VAL A 213 -7.90 28.37 10.46
C VAL A 213 -8.95 27.34 10.85
N PHE A 214 -10.19 27.59 10.48
CA PHE A 214 -11.19 26.54 10.43
C PHE A 214 -11.40 26.10 9.00
N VAL A 215 -11.54 24.79 8.82
CA VAL A 215 -11.68 24.16 7.51
C VAL A 215 -13.03 23.46 7.47
N PHE A 216 -13.77 23.63 6.38
CA PHE A 216 -15.07 23.00 6.21
C PHE A 216 -15.08 22.09 4.98
N ASP A 217 -15.14 20.78 5.24
CA ASP A 217 -15.26 19.71 4.24
C ASP A 217 -16.59 18.93 4.37
N GLY A 218 -17.60 19.54 4.98
CA GLY A 218 -18.83 18.88 5.42
C GLY A 218 -18.94 18.81 6.95
N ALA A 219 -17.80 18.79 7.64
CA ALA A 219 -17.68 19.09 9.06
C ALA A 219 -16.65 20.22 9.26
N LEU A 220 -16.77 20.97 10.36
CA LEU A 220 -15.75 21.96 10.71
C LEU A 220 -14.61 21.28 11.43
N LYS A 221 -13.39 21.55 10.96
CA LYS A 221 -12.14 21.04 11.51
C LYS A 221 -11.21 22.20 11.83
N LEU A 222 -10.38 22.03 12.84
CA LEU A 222 -9.32 22.99 13.17
C LEU A 222 -8.09 22.66 12.32
N GLY A 223 -7.43 23.70 11.81
CA GLY A 223 -6.19 23.56 11.06
C GLY A 223 -5.26 24.74 11.24
N GLN A 224 -4.09 24.63 10.62
CA GLN A 224 -3.10 25.69 10.53
C GLN A 224 -2.74 25.91 9.06
N LEU A 225 -2.78 27.17 8.63
CA LEU A 225 -2.37 27.60 7.30
C LEU A 225 -1.09 28.43 7.43
N ALA A 226 0.01 27.92 6.86
CA ALA A 226 1.26 28.66 6.70
C ALA A 226 1.29 29.30 5.31
N GLY A 227 0.88 30.57 5.23
CA GLY A 227 0.68 31.28 3.96
C GLY A 227 1.69 32.39 3.69
N SER A 228 1.94 32.66 2.41
CA SER A 228 2.60 33.88 1.93
C SER A 228 1.74 34.54 0.84
N LEU A 229 1.89 35.86 0.72
CA LEU A 229 1.12 36.70 -0.21
C LEU A 229 1.95 37.11 -1.41
N PHE A 230 1.29 37.39 -2.54
CA PHE A 230 1.91 37.97 -3.74
C PHE A 230 0.98 38.96 -4.42
N GLU A 231 1.55 39.87 -5.22
CA GLU A 231 0.76 40.85 -5.96
C GLU A 231 0.00 40.23 -7.13
N ARG A 232 -1.24 40.66 -7.29
CA ARG A 232 -2.11 40.32 -8.42
C ARG A 232 -2.44 41.59 -9.19
N MET A 233 -2.05 41.65 -10.46
CA MET A 233 -2.28 42.82 -11.32
C MET A 233 -3.77 42.97 -11.66
N ASP A 234 -4.51 41.87 -11.72
CA ASP A 234 -5.92 41.80 -12.08
C ASP A 234 -6.88 42.24 -10.96
N THR A 235 -6.41 42.30 -9.70
CA THR A 235 -7.23 42.75 -8.56
C THR A 235 -7.22 44.27 -8.37
N GLY A 236 -6.44 45.01 -9.17
CA GLY A 236 -6.30 46.46 -9.08
C GLY A 236 -5.85 46.94 -7.70
N GLY A 237 -5.03 46.15 -7.00
CA GLY A 237 -4.52 46.45 -5.66
C GLY A 237 -5.52 46.27 -4.51
N LYS A 238 -6.74 45.76 -4.79
CA LYS A 238 -7.79 45.58 -3.78
C LYS A 238 -7.73 44.23 -3.06
N ALA A 239 -6.95 43.28 -3.59
CA ALA A 239 -6.75 41.95 -3.02
C ALA A 239 -5.35 41.43 -3.39
N HIS A 240 -4.85 40.50 -2.59
CA HIS A 240 -3.56 39.84 -2.81
C HIS A 240 -3.79 38.39 -3.22
N GLY A 241 -2.88 37.86 -4.04
CA GLY A 241 -2.76 36.41 -4.17
C GLY A 241 -2.20 35.83 -2.87
N PHE A 242 -2.60 34.61 -2.53
CA PHE A 242 -1.99 33.86 -1.44
C PHE A 242 -1.65 32.45 -1.91
N ALA A 243 -0.60 31.88 -1.32
CA ALA A 243 -0.28 30.47 -1.41
C ALA A 243 0.18 29.97 -0.04
N GLY A 244 -0.14 28.74 0.31
CA GLY A 244 0.23 28.19 1.62
C GLY A 244 0.04 26.70 1.73
N LEU A 245 0.58 26.16 2.83
CA LEU A 245 0.39 24.77 3.23
C LEU A 245 -0.62 24.71 4.37
N LEU A 246 -1.63 23.87 4.22
CA LEU A 246 -2.69 23.63 5.18
C LEU A 246 -2.46 22.28 5.87
N GLU A 247 -2.40 22.32 7.19
CA GLU A 247 -2.40 21.15 8.08
C GLU A 247 -3.74 21.10 8.83
N VAL A 248 -4.40 19.95 8.90
CA VAL A 248 -5.72 19.81 9.52
C VAL A 248 -5.71 18.68 10.55
N GLU A 249 -6.20 18.96 11.76
CA GLU A 249 -6.32 17.97 12.82
C GLU A 249 -7.33 16.88 12.43
N GLY A 250 -6.89 15.62 12.47
CA GLY A 250 -7.73 14.47 12.08
C GLY A 250 -7.88 14.26 10.57
N GLY A 251 -7.11 14.97 9.73
CA GLY A 251 -7.09 14.83 8.27
C GLY A 251 -8.24 15.56 7.55
N LEU A 252 -8.13 15.66 6.23
CA LEU A 252 -9.06 16.41 5.39
C LEU A 252 -9.41 15.63 4.12
N ASP A 253 -10.71 15.55 3.80
CA ASP A 253 -11.13 15.16 2.45
C ASP A 253 -11.07 16.40 1.55
N THR A 254 -10.01 16.50 0.75
CA THR A 254 -9.79 17.64 -0.14
C THR A 254 -10.82 17.72 -1.27
N ALA A 255 -11.50 16.62 -1.62
CA ALA A 255 -12.57 16.64 -2.61
C ALA A 255 -13.82 17.35 -2.06
N GLN A 256 -14.05 17.26 -0.74
CA GLN A 256 -15.18 17.88 -0.05
C GLN A 256 -14.86 19.25 0.54
N LEU A 257 -13.61 19.70 0.51
CA LEU A 257 -13.22 21.03 0.98
C LEU A 257 -14.03 22.13 0.26
N ARG A 258 -14.74 22.95 1.02
CA ARG A 258 -15.59 24.04 0.51
C ARG A 258 -15.16 25.41 1.00
N LYS A 259 -14.74 25.54 2.26
CA LYS A 259 -14.45 26.84 2.88
C LYS A 259 -13.24 26.74 3.81
N VAL A 260 -12.43 27.80 3.83
CA VAL A 260 -11.40 28.02 4.85
C VAL A 260 -11.65 29.37 5.51
N PHE A 261 -11.88 29.35 6.82
CA PHE A 261 -12.11 30.52 7.65
C PHE A 261 -10.82 30.93 8.34
N PHE A 262 -10.51 32.21 8.30
CA PHE A 262 -9.31 32.78 8.92
C PHE A 262 -9.65 34.10 9.62
N ARG A 263 -8.77 34.49 10.55
CA ARG A 263 -8.90 35.75 11.28
C ARG A 263 -8.10 36.85 10.58
N GLY A 264 -8.81 37.74 9.89
CA GLY A 264 -8.23 38.96 9.30
C GLY A 264 -8.27 40.15 10.27
N ARG A 265 -7.81 41.32 9.81
CA ARG A 265 -7.82 42.56 10.61
C ARG A 265 -9.23 43.03 10.99
N ALA A 266 -10.22 42.77 10.13
CA ALA A 266 -11.61 43.22 10.30
C ALA A 266 -12.51 42.19 11.01
N GLY A 267 -11.99 41.02 11.36
CA GLY A 267 -12.77 39.93 11.94
C GLY A 267 -12.54 38.59 11.25
N TRP A 268 -13.47 37.67 11.44
CA TRP A 268 -13.51 36.43 10.69
C TRP A 268 -13.79 36.70 9.22
N SER A 269 -13.09 35.98 8.35
CA SER A 269 -13.25 36.05 6.90
C SER A 269 -13.16 34.65 6.33
N VAL A 270 -13.78 34.45 5.18
CA VAL A 270 -13.85 33.15 4.52
C VAL A 270 -13.37 33.25 3.08
N VAL A 271 -12.47 32.33 2.70
CA VAL A 271 -12.21 32.00 1.30
C VAL A 271 -12.99 30.74 0.92
N GLU A 272 -13.74 30.82 -0.16
CA GLU A 272 -14.53 29.71 -0.68
C GLU A 272 -13.74 28.98 -1.77
N VAL A 273 -13.89 27.66 -1.88
CA VAL A 273 -13.29 26.89 -2.97
C VAL A 273 -14.04 27.18 -4.26
N HIS A 274 -13.32 27.64 -5.29
CA HIS A 274 -13.92 27.96 -6.57
C HIS A 274 -14.43 26.69 -7.29
N GLU A 275 -15.56 26.79 -7.98
CA GLU A 275 -16.18 25.66 -8.69
C GLU A 275 -15.23 25.07 -9.75
N HIS A 276 -14.50 25.93 -10.46
CA HIS A 276 -13.53 25.57 -11.49
C HIS A 276 -12.09 25.50 -10.97
N ARG A 277 -11.89 25.03 -9.73
CA ARG A 277 -10.55 24.90 -9.16
C ARG A 277 -9.66 23.98 -9.98
N THR A 278 -8.37 24.28 -10.01
CA THR A 278 -7.36 23.37 -10.54
C THR A 278 -6.87 22.43 -9.44
N MET A 279 -6.75 21.15 -9.76
CA MET A 279 -6.21 20.12 -8.87
C MET A 279 -4.95 19.50 -9.49
N PRO A 280 -3.77 20.15 -9.36
CA PRO A 280 -2.54 19.59 -9.90
C PRO A 280 -2.22 18.26 -9.20
N PRO A 281 -1.71 17.25 -9.92
CA PRO A 281 -1.23 16.02 -9.27
C PRO A 281 -0.05 16.33 -8.35
N ALA A 282 0.19 15.48 -7.35
CA ALA A 282 1.23 15.67 -6.33
C ALA A 282 2.60 16.06 -6.92
N ARG A 283 2.99 15.42 -8.03
CA ARG A 283 4.28 15.65 -8.72
C ARG A 283 4.38 17.00 -9.45
N ALA A 284 3.26 17.62 -9.80
CA ALA A 284 3.26 18.94 -10.42
C ALA A 284 3.42 20.07 -9.39
N LEU A 285 3.07 19.81 -8.12
CA LEU A 285 3.06 20.83 -7.07
C LEU A 285 4.42 21.47 -6.79
N PRO A 286 5.56 20.73 -6.69
CA PRO A 286 6.85 21.37 -6.40
C PRO A 286 7.25 22.36 -7.49
N SER A 287 7.12 21.97 -8.77
CA SER A 287 7.37 22.85 -9.92
C SER A 287 6.44 24.07 -9.92
N HIS A 288 5.16 23.86 -9.62
CA HIS A 288 4.16 24.94 -9.49
C HIS A 288 4.54 25.94 -8.39
N ILE A 289 4.96 25.45 -7.22
CA ILE A 289 5.40 26.29 -6.10
C ILE A 289 6.68 27.06 -6.48
N ARG A 290 7.68 26.41 -7.08
CA ARG A 290 8.93 27.07 -7.50
C ARG A 290 8.70 28.22 -8.47
N ALA A 291 7.74 28.09 -9.39
CA ALA A 291 7.38 29.17 -10.31
C ALA A 291 6.76 30.39 -9.57
N LEU A 292 6.15 30.16 -8.41
CA LEU A 292 5.53 31.20 -7.59
C LEU A 292 6.51 31.84 -6.59
N LEU A 293 7.52 31.11 -6.08
CA LEU A 293 8.47 31.56 -5.05
C LEU A 293 9.06 32.96 -5.29
N PRO A 294 9.48 33.36 -6.51
CA PRO A 294 10.05 34.69 -6.75
C PRO A 294 9.06 35.84 -6.47
N LYS A 295 7.75 35.57 -6.59
CA LYS A 295 6.68 36.56 -6.42
C LYS A 295 6.17 36.66 -4.98
N LEU A 296 6.49 35.68 -4.13
CA LEU A 296 5.99 35.61 -2.76
C LEU A 296 6.69 36.61 -1.84
N SER A 297 5.91 37.22 -0.96
CA SER A 297 6.42 38.08 0.11
C SER A 297 7.35 37.30 1.05
N PRO A 298 8.48 37.90 1.48
CA PRO A 298 9.39 37.29 2.45
C PRO A 298 8.89 37.39 3.91
N ALA A 299 7.75 38.05 4.16
CA ALA A 299 7.20 38.18 5.49
C ALA A 299 6.63 36.84 6.01
N GLY A 300 6.78 36.60 7.32
CA GLY A 300 6.35 35.35 7.97
C GLY A 300 7.20 34.13 7.60
N ASP A 301 6.74 32.94 7.98
CA ASP A 301 7.40 31.65 7.72
C ASP A 301 6.86 30.91 6.48
N GLY A 302 5.72 31.36 5.93
CA GLY A 302 5.04 30.68 4.82
C GLY A 302 5.90 30.53 3.56
N ARG A 303 6.70 31.55 3.21
CA ARG A 303 7.62 31.47 2.05
C ARG A 303 8.68 30.38 2.25
N ALA A 304 9.27 30.29 3.44
CA ALA A 304 10.29 29.28 3.74
C ALA A 304 9.70 27.86 3.72
N ARG A 305 8.48 27.66 4.25
CA ARG A 305 7.78 26.37 4.16
C ARG A 305 7.44 25.98 2.72
N LEU A 306 6.97 26.93 1.92
CA LEU A 306 6.73 26.73 0.49
C LEU A 306 8.03 26.44 -0.27
N GLU A 307 9.14 27.06 0.11
CA GLU A 307 10.44 26.76 -0.48
C GLU A 307 10.85 25.31 -0.22
N LEU A 308 10.68 24.81 1.01
CA LEU A 308 10.90 23.40 1.33
C LEU A 308 9.94 22.47 0.55
N ALA A 309 8.66 22.82 0.44
CA ALA A 309 7.71 22.06 -0.37
C ALA A 309 8.04 22.08 -1.87
N GLY A 310 8.60 23.18 -2.38
CA GLY A 310 9.09 23.31 -3.75
C GLY A 310 10.33 22.47 -4.03
N ARG A 311 11.04 21.99 -3.02
CA ARG A 311 12.19 21.08 -3.14
C ARG A 311 11.79 19.60 -3.10
N ARG A 312 10.50 19.27 -3.01
CA ARG A 312 10.03 17.88 -3.04
C ARG A 312 10.13 17.29 -4.46
N PHE A 313 10.02 15.97 -4.53
CA PHE A 313 10.09 15.22 -5.77
C PHE A 313 8.99 15.60 -6.76
N ASP A 314 9.37 15.92 -8.01
CA ASP A 314 8.47 16.31 -9.09
C ASP A 314 8.56 15.39 -10.32
N GLY A 315 9.23 14.24 -10.17
CA GLY A 315 9.46 13.28 -11.26
C GLY A 315 10.83 13.41 -11.94
N ARG A 316 11.62 14.44 -11.65
CA ARG A 316 12.95 14.63 -12.26
C ARG A 316 14.07 13.99 -11.43
N GLU A 317 15.12 13.58 -12.13
CA GLU A 317 16.39 13.19 -11.53
C GLU A 317 17.15 14.47 -11.14
N THR A 318 17.59 14.58 -9.89
CA THR A 318 18.27 15.77 -9.37
C THR A 318 19.59 15.47 -8.64
N VAL A 319 19.97 14.20 -8.49
CA VAL A 319 21.28 13.82 -7.91
C VAL A 319 22.41 14.24 -8.85
N SER A 320 22.22 14.16 -10.17
CA SER A 320 23.24 14.61 -11.15
C SER A 320 23.50 16.12 -11.12
N GLU A 321 22.52 16.91 -10.65
CA GLU A 321 22.59 18.37 -10.55
C GLU A 321 23.26 18.84 -9.25
N LEU A 322 23.61 17.92 -8.34
CA LEU A 322 24.30 18.25 -7.10
C LEU A 322 25.68 18.85 -7.37
N ASP A 323 25.95 19.95 -6.67
CA ASP A 323 27.24 20.67 -6.62
C ASP A 323 28.28 19.98 -5.74
N VAL A 324 27.90 18.90 -5.06
CA VAL A 324 28.75 18.00 -4.29
C VAL A 324 29.02 16.70 -5.07
N PRO A 325 30.12 15.97 -4.80
CA PRO A 325 30.51 14.76 -5.53
C PRO A 325 29.66 13.53 -5.15
N VAL A 326 28.34 13.67 -5.09
CA VAL A 326 27.39 12.60 -4.82
C VAL A 326 26.71 12.17 -6.11
N ARG A 327 26.84 10.91 -6.51
CA ARG A 327 26.20 10.37 -7.73
C ARG A 327 25.57 9.01 -7.43
N VAL A 328 24.48 8.69 -8.12
CA VAL A 328 23.78 7.41 -7.97
C VAL A 328 23.49 6.82 -9.34
N GLY A 329 23.60 5.50 -9.44
CA GLY A 329 23.15 4.74 -10.61
C GLY A 329 22.40 3.48 -10.19
N ILE A 330 21.41 3.10 -10.99
CA ILE A 330 20.55 1.93 -10.75
C ILE A 330 20.80 0.95 -11.89
N ASP A 331 21.38 -0.19 -11.57
CA ASP A 331 21.71 -1.23 -12.56
C ASP A 331 20.55 -2.23 -12.70
N PHE A 332 19.84 -2.47 -11.60
CA PHE A 332 18.73 -3.42 -11.53
C PHE A 332 17.63 -2.92 -10.59
N SER A 333 16.39 -3.00 -11.06
CA SER A 333 15.21 -2.70 -10.28
C SER A 333 14.04 -3.56 -10.73
N ALA A 334 13.52 -4.40 -9.83
CA ALA A 334 12.39 -5.26 -10.10
C ALA A 334 11.37 -5.22 -8.96
N SER A 335 10.10 -5.11 -9.33
CA SER A 335 9.00 -5.43 -8.44
C SER A 335 8.66 -6.90 -8.58
N LEU A 336 8.63 -7.58 -7.43
CA LEU A 336 8.43 -9.01 -7.28
C LEU A 336 7.08 -9.24 -6.61
N ASP A 337 5.97 -8.85 -7.24
CA ASP A 337 4.60 -9.03 -6.75
C ASP A 337 4.46 -8.94 -5.20
N ARG A 338 4.27 -10.08 -4.51
CA ARG A 338 4.14 -10.17 -3.04
C ARG A 338 5.47 -10.23 -2.27
N ALA A 339 6.57 -10.50 -2.96
CA ALA A 339 7.91 -10.48 -2.42
C ALA A 339 8.54 -9.07 -2.39
N GLY A 340 7.85 -8.02 -2.84
CA GLY A 340 8.30 -6.64 -2.67
C GLY A 340 9.19 -6.13 -3.81
N VAL A 341 10.29 -5.46 -3.50
CA VAL A 341 11.19 -4.84 -4.50
C VAL A 341 12.63 -5.27 -4.27
N LEU A 342 13.32 -5.62 -5.35
CA LEU A 342 14.75 -5.88 -5.37
C LEU A 342 15.47 -4.80 -6.17
N LEU A 343 16.41 -4.12 -5.52
CA LEU A 343 17.19 -3.02 -6.09
C LEU A 343 18.68 -3.35 -6.02
N SER A 344 19.40 -3.07 -7.11
CA SER A 344 20.86 -3.03 -7.11
C SER A 344 21.37 -1.87 -7.96
N GLY A 345 22.43 -1.24 -7.48
CA GLY A 345 22.97 -0.04 -8.07
C GLY A 345 24.27 0.35 -7.40
N TRP A 346 24.62 1.63 -7.49
CA TRP A 346 25.76 2.22 -6.80
C TRP A 346 25.46 3.64 -6.31
N LEU A 347 26.05 4.01 -5.17
CA LEU A 347 26.08 5.37 -4.62
C LEU A 347 27.54 5.79 -4.43
N LEU A 348 27.96 6.79 -5.21
CA LEU A 348 29.24 7.46 -5.06
C LEU A 348 29.08 8.58 -4.02
N ASN A 349 29.80 8.48 -2.90
CA ASN A 349 29.76 9.45 -1.78
C ASN A 349 31.15 9.56 -1.11
N PRO A 350 32.19 10.07 -1.82
CA PRO A 350 33.57 10.05 -1.35
C PRO A 350 33.86 11.03 -0.20
N GLU A 351 33.03 12.07 -0.04
CA GLU A 351 33.17 13.07 1.03
C GLU A 351 32.21 12.84 2.21
N ASP A 352 31.56 11.67 2.26
CA ASP A 352 30.58 11.32 3.30
C ASP A 352 29.53 12.42 3.55
N ARG A 353 28.92 12.93 2.47
CA ARG A 353 27.92 14.01 2.49
C ARG A 353 26.50 13.51 2.64
N VAL A 354 26.24 12.25 2.29
CA VAL A 354 24.92 11.63 2.41
C VAL A 354 24.67 11.25 3.87
N GLU A 355 23.54 11.68 4.41
CA GLU A 355 23.06 11.33 5.75
C GLU A 355 22.20 10.06 5.72
N THR A 356 21.33 9.93 4.71
CA THR A 356 20.36 8.83 4.61
C THR A 356 19.86 8.66 3.18
N VAL A 357 19.49 7.42 2.81
CA VAL A 357 18.84 7.11 1.53
C VAL A 357 17.50 6.44 1.81
N PHE A 358 16.42 6.99 1.25
CA PHE A 358 15.09 6.42 1.33
C PHE A 358 14.61 5.89 -0.02
N LEU A 359 13.89 4.77 -0.01
CA LEU A 359 12.96 4.39 -1.06
C LEU A 359 11.60 5.00 -0.74
N ARG A 360 11.07 5.80 -1.65
CA ARG A 360 9.74 6.40 -1.54
C ARG A 360 8.78 5.71 -2.49
N SER A 361 7.66 5.24 -1.96
CA SER A 361 6.58 4.58 -2.71
C SER A 361 5.25 5.12 -2.20
N GLY A 362 4.59 5.98 -2.97
CA GLY A 362 3.39 6.70 -2.53
C GLY A 362 3.61 7.38 -1.18
N CYS A 363 2.77 7.06 -0.20
CA CYS A 363 2.88 7.59 1.16
C CYS A 363 3.91 6.85 2.05
N MET A 364 4.52 5.77 1.56
CA MET A 364 5.46 4.94 2.31
C MET A 364 6.91 5.33 2.06
N SER A 365 7.73 5.08 3.07
CA SER A 365 9.15 5.41 3.08
C SER A 365 9.95 4.31 3.78
N CYS A 366 10.91 3.73 3.08
CA CYS A 366 11.82 2.73 3.63
C CYS A 366 13.26 3.27 3.62
N ARG A 367 13.97 3.21 4.76
CA ARG A 367 15.37 3.61 4.85
C ARG A 367 16.28 2.48 4.33
N LEU A 368 17.04 2.74 3.28
CA LEU A 368 17.85 1.73 2.57
C LEU A 368 19.28 1.60 3.07
N ASP A 369 19.91 2.71 3.44
CA ASP A 369 21.35 2.79 3.78
C ASP A 369 21.74 1.93 5.00
N THR A 370 20.79 1.61 5.87
CA THR A 370 20.99 0.77 7.05
C THR A 370 20.80 -0.73 6.77
N ARG A 371 20.29 -1.08 5.58
CA ARG A 371 19.87 -2.45 5.25
C ARG A 371 20.63 -3.05 4.07
N TRP A 372 21.07 -2.21 3.13
CA TRP A 372 21.72 -2.66 1.91
C TRP A 372 23.04 -3.40 2.18
N THR A 373 23.38 -4.33 1.29
CA THR A 373 24.71 -4.97 1.27
C THR A 373 25.60 -4.26 0.28
N THR A 374 26.75 -3.77 0.76
CA THR A 374 27.72 -3.07 -0.08
C THR A 374 28.47 -4.03 -1.02
N GLN A 375 28.68 -3.60 -2.25
CA GLN A 375 29.40 -4.35 -3.29
C GLN A 375 30.60 -3.57 -3.80
N LEU A 376 31.59 -4.30 -4.33
CA LEU A 376 32.73 -3.72 -5.04
C LEU A 376 32.33 -3.35 -6.47
N ARG A 377 32.69 -2.14 -6.90
CA ARG A 377 32.39 -1.53 -8.19
C ARG A 377 33.63 -0.80 -8.74
N PRO A 378 34.67 -1.54 -9.15
CA PRO A 378 35.88 -0.98 -9.75
C PRO A 378 35.57 -0.11 -10.98
N ASP A 379 34.57 -0.52 -11.76
CA ASP A 379 34.07 0.20 -12.92
C ASP A 379 33.58 1.61 -12.58
N VAL A 380 32.87 1.77 -11.45
CA VAL A 380 32.42 3.07 -10.97
C VAL A 380 33.61 3.91 -10.50
N THR A 381 34.53 3.32 -9.73
CA THR A 381 35.74 4.04 -9.28
C THR A 381 36.55 4.56 -10.47
N SER A 382 36.82 3.72 -11.47
CA SER A 382 37.56 4.10 -12.67
C SER A 382 36.84 5.16 -13.50
N ALA A 383 35.51 5.10 -13.60
CA ALA A 383 34.74 6.10 -14.34
C ALA A 383 34.82 7.51 -13.73
N PHE A 384 35.04 7.62 -12.42
CA PHE A 384 35.07 8.89 -11.69
C PHE A 384 36.46 9.30 -11.18
N GLU A 385 37.50 8.49 -11.38
CA GLU A 385 38.85 8.69 -10.84
C GLU A 385 39.46 10.05 -11.21
N THR A 386 39.14 10.57 -12.40
CA THR A 386 39.63 11.86 -12.91
C THR A 386 38.80 13.06 -12.45
N LEU A 387 37.59 12.81 -11.92
CA LEU A 387 36.63 13.83 -11.52
C LEU A 387 36.72 14.19 -10.04
N SER A 388 37.35 13.36 -9.21
CA SER A 388 37.48 13.62 -7.76
C SER A 388 38.84 13.19 -7.21
N PRO A 389 39.63 14.11 -6.61
CA PRO A 389 40.93 13.79 -6.02
C PRO A 389 40.82 12.82 -4.82
N PHE A 390 39.63 12.65 -4.24
CA PHE A 390 39.37 11.80 -3.08
C PHE A 390 39.10 10.33 -3.42
N LEU A 391 38.89 9.98 -4.69
CA LEU A 391 38.75 8.59 -5.14
C LEU A 391 40.08 7.81 -5.14
N ASN A 392 41.18 8.45 -4.75
CA ASN A 392 42.50 7.85 -4.62
C ASN A 392 42.89 7.50 -3.17
N GLY A 393 41.98 7.67 -2.20
CA GLY A 393 42.22 7.38 -0.77
C GLY A 393 41.88 5.94 -0.34
N PRO A 394 42.31 5.49 0.85
CA PRO A 394 42.04 4.14 1.37
C PRO A 394 40.55 3.85 1.65
N ASP A 395 39.68 4.86 1.73
CA ASP A 395 38.21 4.70 1.79
C ASP A 395 37.55 4.58 0.40
N ALA A 396 38.30 4.79 -0.68
CA ALA A 396 37.86 4.64 -2.07
C ALA A 396 37.94 3.17 -2.57
N LEU A 397 37.66 2.22 -1.68
CA LEU A 397 37.80 0.76 -1.90
C LEU A 397 36.77 0.17 -2.88
N GLN A 398 36.29 0.94 -3.86
CA GLN A 398 35.30 0.50 -4.84
C GLN A 398 33.95 0.13 -4.20
N ARG A 399 33.74 0.44 -2.91
CA ARG A 399 32.57 0.06 -2.12
C ARG A 399 31.39 0.99 -2.35
N HIS A 400 31.07 1.25 -3.61
CA HIS A 400 29.98 2.13 -4.02
C HIS A 400 28.71 1.34 -4.33
N GLY A 401 28.84 0.05 -4.65
CA GLY A 401 27.69 -0.76 -5.03
C GLY A 401 26.77 -1.06 -3.84
N PHE A 402 25.48 -1.19 -4.11
CA PHE A 402 24.51 -1.62 -3.14
C PHE A 402 23.56 -2.65 -3.74
N LEU A 403 23.03 -3.50 -2.87
CA LEU A 403 21.84 -4.29 -3.13
C LEU A 403 20.94 -4.29 -1.91
N VAL A 404 19.64 -4.19 -2.15
CA VAL A 404 18.64 -4.21 -1.10
C VAL A 404 17.36 -4.86 -1.60
N HIS A 405 16.78 -5.68 -0.73
CA HIS A 405 15.42 -6.16 -0.83
C HIS A 405 14.55 -5.34 0.12
N VAL A 406 13.42 -4.85 -0.37
CA VAL A 406 12.40 -4.14 0.40
C VAL A 406 11.13 -4.97 0.39
N PRO A 407 10.63 -5.42 1.56
CA PRO A 407 9.42 -6.22 1.65
C PRO A 407 8.18 -5.48 1.10
N ALA A 408 7.18 -6.24 0.65
CA ALA A 408 5.97 -5.67 0.06
C ALA A 408 5.15 -4.84 1.07
N GLU A 409 5.23 -5.17 2.36
CA GLU A 409 4.53 -4.46 3.43
C GLU A 409 5.07 -3.04 3.64
N GLU A 410 6.29 -2.75 3.17
CA GLU A 410 6.92 -1.43 3.24
C GLU A 410 6.68 -0.58 1.97
N MET A 411 5.80 -1.06 1.07
CA MET A 411 5.50 -0.45 -0.23
C MET A 411 3.99 -0.18 -0.36
N SER A 412 3.60 0.99 -0.92
CA SER A 412 2.19 1.30 -1.23
C SER A 412 1.84 1.14 -2.72
N GLY A 413 2.80 0.72 -3.53
CA GLY A 413 2.67 0.51 -4.97
C GLY A 413 4.00 0.72 -5.71
N THR A 414 4.01 0.45 -7.02
CA THR A 414 5.22 0.56 -7.85
C THR A 414 5.27 1.82 -8.70
N GLU A 415 4.18 2.58 -8.77
CA GLU A 415 4.09 3.72 -9.68
C GLU A 415 4.81 4.97 -9.14
N GLY A 416 5.78 5.43 -9.94
CA GLY A 416 6.77 6.47 -9.62
C GLY A 416 7.29 6.44 -8.19
N THR A 417 7.74 5.25 -7.85
CA THR A 417 8.77 5.03 -6.84
C THR A 417 10.04 5.83 -7.20
N TYR A 418 10.75 6.32 -6.19
CA TYR A 418 12.02 7.02 -6.37
C TYR A 418 12.92 6.84 -5.16
N LEU A 419 14.23 7.04 -5.35
CA LEU A 419 15.15 7.21 -4.24
C LEU A 419 15.21 8.68 -3.84
N GLU A 420 15.15 8.94 -2.53
CA GLU A 420 15.47 10.23 -1.93
C GLU A 420 16.81 10.12 -1.20
N VAL A 421 17.79 10.89 -1.64
CA VAL A 421 19.12 11.01 -1.03
C VAL A 421 19.14 12.28 -0.20
N VAL A 422 19.17 12.13 1.12
CA VAL A 422 19.22 13.25 2.07
C VAL A 422 20.69 13.53 2.41
N LEU A 423 21.11 14.77 2.23
CA LEU A 423 22.46 15.25 2.55
C LEU A 423 22.53 15.76 3.99
N LYS A 424 23.75 15.76 4.57
CA LYS A 424 24.04 16.25 5.93
C LYS A 424 23.75 17.75 6.12
N ASP A 425 23.64 18.51 5.04
CA ASP A 425 23.25 19.93 5.06
C ASP A 425 21.72 20.14 5.01
N GLY A 426 20.93 19.05 5.01
CA GLY A 426 19.47 19.05 5.00
C GLY A 426 18.83 19.15 3.61
N ARG A 427 19.62 19.19 2.53
CA ARG A 427 19.08 19.11 1.15
C ARG A 427 18.70 17.67 0.79
N SER A 428 17.66 17.51 -0.02
CA SER A 428 17.31 16.23 -0.66
C SER A 428 17.57 16.29 -2.16
N ALA A 429 18.04 15.18 -2.72
CA ALA A 429 18.10 14.94 -4.16
C ALA A 429 17.38 13.63 -4.50
N PHE A 430 16.91 13.49 -5.74
CA PHE A 430 15.99 12.42 -6.12
C PHE A 430 16.47 11.67 -7.35
N ALA A 431 16.34 10.35 -7.33
CA ALA A 431 16.54 9.49 -8.49
C ALA A 431 15.27 8.68 -8.77
N PRO A 432 14.51 8.98 -9.85
CA PRO A 432 13.34 8.22 -10.25
C PRO A 432 13.67 6.74 -10.48
N LEU A 433 12.77 5.85 -10.08
CA LEU A 433 12.91 4.41 -10.28
C LEU A 433 11.83 3.88 -11.21
N ALA A 434 12.26 3.13 -12.22
CA ALA A 434 11.37 2.33 -13.07
C ALA A 434 11.39 0.88 -12.57
N LEU A 435 10.34 0.47 -11.86
CA LEU A 435 10.20 -0.91 -11.38
C LEU A 435 9.52 -1.75 -12.45
N GLY A 436 10.29 -2.62 -13.13
CA GLY A 436 9.72 -3.64 -13.99
C GLY A 436 9.14 -4.78 -13.15
N ARG A 437 8.00 -5.35 -13.55
CA ARG A 437 7.49 -6.59 -12.94
C ARG A 437 8.30 -7.77 -13.43
N ALA A 438 8.65 -8.68 -12.53
CA ALA A 438 9.36 -9.91 -12.86
C ALA A 438 9.07 -11.00 -11.83
N SER A 439 9.07 -12.27 -12.26
CA SER A 439 9.02 -13.39 -11.31
C SER A 439 10.30 -13.43 -10.47
N PRO A 440 10.26 -13.94 -9.22
CA PRO A 440 11.46 -14.08 -8.40
C PRO A 440 12.59 -14.83 -9.10
N ARG A 441 12.27 -15.92 -9.81
CA ARG A 441 13.26 -16.71 -10.57
C ARG A 441 13.97 -15.87 -11.63
N SER A 442 13.21 -15.18 -12.49
CA SER A 442 13.75 -14.36 -13.57
C SER A 442 14.53 -13.15 -13.04
N ALA A 443 14.01 -12.49 -12.00
CA ALA A 443 14.65 -11.36 -11.34
C ALA A 443 15.99 -11.75 -10.71
N LEU A 444 16.02 -12.83 -9.94
CA LEU A 444 17.24 -13.33 -9.30
C LEU A 444 18.27 -13.76 -10.34
N ARG A 445 17.87 -14.52 -11.37
CA ARG A 445 18.77 -14.94 -12.45
C ARG A 445 19.39 -13.74 -13.15
N ARG A 446 18.61 -12.71 -13.47
CA ARG A 446 19.10 -11.47 -14.09
C ARG A 446 20.04 -10.71 -13.16
N LEU A 447 19.66 -10.54 -11.89
CA LEU A 447 20.50 -9.87 -10.90
C LEU A 447 21.88 -10.55 -10.80
N LEU A 448 21.90 -11.87 -10.65
CA LEU A 448 23.12 -12.64 -10.44
C LEU A 448 24.06 -12.65 -11.64
N SER A 449 23.51 -12.51 -12.86
CA SER A 449 24.34 -12.40 -14.06
C SER A 449 25.29 -11.20 -14.03
N GLY A 450 24.97 -10.17 -13.22
CA GLY A 450 25.80 -8.99 -13.02
C GLY A 450 26.57 -8.94 -11.69
N LEU A 451 26.43 -9.94 -10.81
CA LEU A 451 27.09 -9.97 -9.50
C LEU A 451 28.39 -10.78 -9.54
N ASP A 452 29.39 -10.30 -8.80
CA ASP A 452 30.60 -11.09 -8.52
C ASP A 452 30.24 -12.36 -7.72
N PRO A 453 30.69 -13.56 -8.15
CA PRO A 453 30.39 -14.80 -7.45
C PRO A 453 30.75 -14.78 -5.95
N ALA A 454 31.88 -14.16 -5.57
CA ALA A 454 32.24 -14.12 -4.15
C ALA A 454 31.22 -13.32 -3.33
N THR A 455 30.55 -12.34 -3.92
CA THR A 455 29.44 -11.61 -3.29
C THR A 455 28.14 -12.42 -3.30
N ALA A 456 27.81 -13.05 -4.43
CA ALA A 456 26.56 -13.79 -4.60
C ALA A 456 26.40 -14.95 -3.60
N PHE A 457 27.52 -15.57 -3.17
CA PHE A 457 27.51 -16.72 -2.24
C PHE A 457 27.74 -16.34 -0.77
N ARG A 458 27.73 -15.04 -0.42
CA ARG A 458 27.88 -14.61 0.98
C ARG A 458 26.66 -14.98 1.82
N PRO A 459 26.80 -15.66 2.97
CA PRO A 459 25.66 -16.08 3.80
C PRO A 459 24.75 -14.92 4.22
N ASP A 460 25.33 -13.79 4.61
CA ASP A 460 24.59 -12.61 5.04
C ASP A 460 23.79 -11.97 3.89
N PHE A 461 24.34 -12.03 2.68
CA PHE A 461 23.66 -11.57 1.45
C PHE A 461 22.45 -12.46 1.13
N LEU A 462 22.65 -13.78 1.12
CA LEU A 462 21.59 -14.76 0.84
C LEU A 462 20.45 -14.61 1.85
N GLU A 463 20.77 -14.59 3.14
CA GLU A 463 19.78 -14.56 4.21
C GLU A 463 19.00 -13.25 4.28
N ARG A 464 19.65 -12.12 4.01
CA ARG A 464 19.02 -10.81 4.11
C ARG A 464 18.21 -10.44 2.89
N HIS A 465 18.63 -10.85 1.69
CA HIS A 465 18.07 -10.31 0.46
C HIS A 465 17.38 -11.32 -0.43
N LEU A 466 17.92 -12.55 -0.53
CA LEU A 466 17.41 -13.52 -1.49
C LEU A 466 16.41 -14.48 -0.85
N LEU A 467 16.69 -14.94 0.36
CA LEU A 467 15.82 -15.88 1.06
C LEU A 467 14.44 -15.30 1.41
N PRO A 468 14.29 -14.05 1.86
CA PRO A 468 12.96 -13.45 2.08
C PRO A 468 12.13 -13.38 0.79
N VAL A 469 12.78 -13.14 -0.35
CA VAL A 469 12.13 -13.14 -1.66
C VAL A 469 11.54 -14.51 -1.99
N LEU A 470 12.27 -15.59 -1.72
CA LEU A 470 11.78 -16.96 -1.95
C LEU A 470 10.67 -17.35 -0.96
N GLN A 471 10.80 -16.96 0.30
CA GLN A 471 9.81 -17.30 1.33
C GLN A 471 8.47 -16.59 1.11
N ALA A 472 8.51 -15.37 0.57
CA ALA A 472 7.34 -14.59 0.17
C ALA A 472 6.87 -14.91 -1.26
N ASN A 473 7.53 -15.84 -1.97
CA ASN A 473 7.10 -16.24 -3.30
C ASN A 473 5.80 -17.04 -3.20
N ASP A 474 4.77 -16.49 -3.83
CA ASP A 474 3.41 -17.03 -3.88
C ASP A 474 2.94 -16.98 -5.34
N ALA A 475 3.83 -17.40 -6.23
CA ALA A 475 3.55 -17.52 -7.65
C ALA A 475 2.32 -18.41 -7.86
N PRO A 476 1.49 -18.14 -8.87
CA PRO A 476 0.33 -18.98 -9.17
C PRO A 476 0.77 -20.41 -9.52
N GLU A 477 -0.09 -21.38 -9.15
CA GLU A 477 0.07 -22.77 -9.53
C GLU A 477 0.01 -22.93 -11.07
N PRO A 478 0.63 -23.98 -11.63
CA PRO A 478 0.50 -24.30 -13.05
C PRO A 478 -0.96 -24.49 -13.45
N VAL A 479 -1.37 -23.89 -14.58
CA VAL A 479 -2.75 -23.99 -15.07
C VAL A 479 -2.76 -24.57 -16.47
N ILE A 480 -3.49 -25.67 -16.67
CA ILE A 480 -3.69 -26.26 -17.99
C ILE A 480 -4.53 -25.31 -18.86
N VAL A 481 -3.97 -24.89 -19.98
CA VAL A 481 -4.63 -24.00 -20.95
C VAL A 481 -5.28 -24.84 -22.06
N GLU A 482 -4.56 -25.81 -22.59
CA GLU A 482 -4.99 -26.63 -23.72
C GLU A 482 -4.36 -28.02 -23.68
N THR A 483 -5.08 -29.02 -24.17
CA THR A 483 -4.58 -30.38 -24.41
C THR A 483 -4.75 -30.75 -25.88
N ILE A 484 -3.70 -31.32 -26.47
CA ILE A 484 -3.66 -31.73 -27.86
C ILE A 484 -3.26 -33.20 -27.92
N ASP A 485 -4.18 -34.04 -28.40
CA ASP A 485 -3.92 -35.47 -28.53
C ASP A 485 -3.39 -35.83 -29.93
N PHE A 486 -2.33 -36.65 -29.94
CA PHE A 486 -1.73 -37.26 -31.10
C PHE A 486 -1.93 -38.78 -31.01
N GLY A 487 -2.73 -39.33 -31.93
CA GLY A 487 -3.16 -40.73 -31.85
C GLY A 487 -4.34 -40.92 -30.91
N ALA A 488 -4.65 -42.19 -30.60
CA ALA A 488 -5.77 -42.54 -29.71
C ALA A 488 -5.28 -42.70 -28.27
N VAL A 489 -5.47 -41.68 -27.46
CA VAL A 489 -5.19 -41.73 -26.01
C VAL A 489 -6.29 -42.54 -25.33
N ASP A 490 -5.92 -43.61 -24.63
CA ASP A 490 -6.85 -44.47 -23.90
C ASP A 490 -7.16 -43.88 -22.51
N GLU A 491 -8.37 -43.39 -22.34
CA GLU A 491 -8.89 -42.85 -21.08
C GLU A 491 -9.10 -43.92 -19.98
N ASN A 492 -8.97 -45.20 -20.29
CA ASN A 492 -9.05 -46.31 -19.32
C ASN A 492 -7.71 -47.04 -19.14
N ALA A 493 -6.60 -46.41 -19.55
CA ALA A 493 -5.28 -47.00 -19.39
C ALA A 493 -4.98 -47.31 -17.91
N ALA A 494 -4.33 -48.45 -17.66
CA ALA A 494 -3.96 -48.85 -16.29
C ALA A 494 -2.96 -47.88 -15.65
N PHE A 495 -2.11 -47.27 -16.45
CA PHE A 495 -1.21 -46.19 -16.06
C PHE A 495 -0.92 -45.28 -17.25
N ALA A 496 -0.39 -44.08 -16.99
CA ALA A 496 0.13 -43.17 -18.01
C ALA A 496 1.55 -42.70 -17.65
N LEU A 497 2.39 -42.49 -18.66
CA LEU A 497 3.71 -41.89 -18.50
C LEU A 497 3.61 -40.37 -18.63
N VAL A 498 4.02 -39.62 -17.62
CA VAL A 498 4.00 -38.15 -17.62
C VAL A 498 5.43 -37.63 -17.64
N ILE A 499 5.74 -36.81 -18.64
CA ILE A 499 7.05 -36.19 -18.84
C ILE A 499 6.91 -34.66 -18.79
N GLY A 500 7.40 -34.07 -17.69
CA GLY A 500 7.56 -32.63 -17.55
C GLY A 500 8.79 -32.14 -18.32
N LEU A 501 8.60 -31.16 -19.20
CA LEU A 501 9.65 -30.62 -20.07
C LEU A 501 10.27 -29.36 -19.46
N ASP A 502 11.58 -29.21 -19.66
CA ASP A 502 12.44 -28.15 -19.12
C ASP A 502 12.90 -27.15 -20.21
N GLY A 503 12.15 -27.06 -21.31
CA GLY A 503 12.49 -26.29 -22.52
C GLY A 503 13.56 -26.96 -23.41
N ASN A 504 14.23 -28.02 -22.95
CA ASN A 504 15.17 -28.80 -23.77
C ASN A 504 14.48 -30.02 -24.41
N PHE A 505 13.82 -29.77 -25.53
CA PHE A 505 13.02 -30.77 -26.23
C PHE A 505 13.84 -31.95 -26.81
N GLU A 506 15.14 -31.80 -27.05
CA GLU A 506 15.98 -32.90 -27.58
C GLU A 506 15.94 -34.14 -26.69
N LYS A 507 15.98 -33.94 -25.37
CA LYS A 507 15.89 -35.05 -24.41
C LYS A 507 14.57 -35.81 -24.53
N SER A 508 13.47 -35.09 -24.72
CA SER A 508 12.14 -35.69 -24.90
C SER A 508 12.03 -36.49 -26.20
N ARG A 509 12.69 -36.05 -27.29
CA ARG A 509 12.76 -36.80 -28.55
C ARG A 509 13.43 -38.17 -28.34
N VAL A 510 14.51 -38.20 -27.56
CA VAL A 510 15.19 -39.45 -27.17
C VAL A 510 14.26 -40.33 -26.35
N LEU A 511 13.57 -39.79 -25.35
CA LEU A 511 12.64 -40.56 -24.52
C LEU A 511 11.50 -41.19 -25.32
N LEU A 512 10.88 -40.45 -26.25
CA LEU A 512 9.82 -41.00 -27.10
C LEU A 512 10.31 -42.20 -27.93
N SER A 513 11.55 -42.15 -28.42
CA SER A 513 12.15 -43.30 -29.11
C SER A 513 12.31 -44.52 -28.20
N LEU A 514 12.65 -44.32 -26.92
CA LEU A 514 12.74 -45.40 -25.94
C LEU A 514 11.36 -45.95 -25.57
N CYS A 515 10.36 -45.09 -25.42
CA CYS A 515 8.96 -45.50 -25.23
C CYS A 515 8.47 -46.40 -26.37
N ALA A 516 8.85 -46.09 -27.61
CA ALA A 516 8.47 -46.87 -28.78
C ALA A 516 9.11 -48.28 -28.82
N LEU A 517 10.25 -48.45 -28.16
CA LEU A 517 10.99 -49.71 -28.08
C LEU A 517 10.56 -50.59 -26.90
N ASP A 518 10.00 -49.99 -25.84
CA ASP A 518 9.53 -50.71 -24.67
C ASP A 518 8.09 -51.23 -24.87
N PRO A 519 7.83 -52.55 -24.72
CA PRO A 519 6.51 -53.13 -24.99
C PRO A 519 5.38 -52.58 -24.12
N LEU A 520 5.68 -52.19 -22.88
CA LEU A 520 4.71 -51.70 -21.92
C LEU A 520 4.41 -50.21 -22.20
N LEU A 521 5.46 -49.40 -22.37
CA LEU A 521 5.31 -47.97 -22.66
C LEU A 521 4.72 -47.68 -24.04
N ARG A 522 5.01 -48.52 -25.05
CA ARG A 522 4.47 -48.33 -26.42
C ARG A 522 2.95 -48.32 -26.46
N ARG A 523 2.29 -48.97 -25.50
CA ARG A 523 0.83 -49.07 -25.41
C ARG A 523 0.21 -48.11 -24.41
N ALA A 524 1.02 -47.49 -23.56
CA ALA A 524 0.54 -46.55 -22.55
C ALA A 524 0.40 -45.15 -23.15
N PRO A 525 -0.58 -44.34 -22.68
CA PRO A 525 -0.58 -42.92 -22.93
C PRO A 525 0.70 -42.25 -22.45
N VAL A 526 1.29 -41.39 -23.28
CA VAL A 526 2.41 -40.54 -22.92
C VAL A 526 1.91 -39.09 -22.86
N VAL A 527 1.99 -38.48 -21.69
CA VAL A 527 1.62 -37.07 -21.46
C VAL A 527 2.91 -36.24 -21.46
N LEU A 528 3.04 -35.34 -22.41
CA LEU A 528 4.13 -34.37 -22.50
C LEU A 528 3.62 -33.01 -22.05
N VAL A 529 4.36 -32.30 -21.21
CA VAL A 529 3.92 -30.99 -20.70
C VAL A 529 5.04 -29.97 -20.78
N ALA A 530 4.72 -28.79 -21.30
CA ALA A 530 5.61 -27.62 -21.23
C ALA A 530 4.81 -26.34 -21.00
N SER A 531 5.53 -25.23 -20.84
CA SER A 531 4.88 -23.92 -20.89
C SER A 531 4.16 -23.73 -22.23
N GLN A 532 3.06 -22.98 -22.22
CA GLN A 532 2.26 -22.73 -23.42
C GLN A 532 3.11 -22.21 -24.59
N ASP A 533 3.96 -21.22 -24.32
CA ASP A 533 4.82 -20.59 -25.33
C ASP A 533 5.78 -21.60 -25.97
N GLU A 534 6.43 -22.44 -25.16
CA GLU A 534 7.39 -23.42 -25.65
C GLU A 534 6.70 -24.59 -26.37
N ALA A 535 5.57 -25.07 -25.84
CA ALA A 535 4.85 -26.20 -26.41
C ALA A 535 4.25 -25.88 -27.79
N LEU A 536 3.72 -24.67 -28.00
CA LEU A 536 3.14 -24.25 -29.28
C LEU A 536 4.12 -24.37 -30.44
N GLU A 537 5.39 -24.05 -30.22
CA GLU A 537 6.44 -24.16 -31.24
C GLU A 537 6.77 -25.61 -31.60
N GLN A 538 6.45 -26.58 -30.72
CA GLN A 538 6.82 -27.98 -30.88
C GLN A 538 5.66 -28.90 -31.28
N VAL A 539 4.43 -28.37 -31.44
CA VAL A 539 3.23 -29.18 -31.72
C VAL A 539 3.41 -30.09 -32.94
N GLU A 540 3.90 -29.54 -34.05
CA GLU A 540 4.01 -30.30 -35.30
C GLU A 540 5.14 -31.34 -35.25
N ASP A 541 6.24 -30.99 -34.60
CA ASP A 541 7.35 -31.91 -34.34
C ASP A 541 6.89 -33.12 -33.52
N PHE A 542 6.17 -32.88 -32.41
CA PHE A 542 5.65 -33.96 -31.59
C PHE A 542 4.56 -34.77 -32.29
N ARG A 543 3.70 -34.13 -33.09
CA ARG A 543 2.72 -34.82 -33.94
C ARG A 543 3.40 -35.78 -34.91
N GLN A 544 4.46 -35.32 -35.58
CA GLN A 544 5.24 -36.14 -36.51
C GLN A 544 5.91 -37.31 -35.79
N LEU A 545 6.56 -37.07 -34.64
CA LEU A 545 7.23 -38.12 -33.86
C LEU A 545 6.25 -39.16 -33.32
N ALA A 546 5.13 -38.72 -32.74
CA ALA A 546 4.08 -39.62 -32.25
C ALA A 546 3.52 -40.49 -33.37
N GLY A 547 3.23 -39.88 -34.54
CA GLY A 547 2.78 -40.61 -35.73
C GLY A 547 3.81 -41.59 -36.28
N PHE A 548 5.09 -41.20 -36.31
CA PHE A 548 6.18 -42.05 -36.79
C PHE A 548 6.39 -43.28 -35.91
N TYR A 549 6.40 -43.10 -34.59
CA TYR A 549 6.58 -44.20 -33.63
C TYR A 549 5.29 -44.98 -33.32
N GLY A 550 4.12 -44.43 -33.71
CA GLY A 550 2.82 -44.99 -33.39
C GLY A 550 2.49 -44.94 -31.90
N LEU A 551 2.89 -43.85 -31.24
CA LEU A 551 2.64 -43.60 -29.81
C LEU A 551 1.33 -42.82 -29.65
N ALA A 552 0.62 -43.08 -28.55
CA ALA A 552 -0.48 -42.24 -28.09
C ALA A 552 0.07 -41.15 -27.18
N VAL A 553 0.14 -39.92 -27.69
CA VAL A 553 0.76 -38.79 -26.99
C VAL A 553 -0.28 -37.70 -26.73
N ARG A 554 -0.39 -37.24 -25.49
CA ARG A 554 -1.12 -36.02 -25.10
C ARG A 554 -0.12 -34.91 -24.83
N LEU A 555 -0.13 -33.85 -25.61
CA LEU A 555 0.64 -32.64 -25.33
C LEU A 555 -0.22 -31.66 -24.52
N VAL A 556 0.27 -31.26 -23.35
CA VAL A 556 -0.40 -30.34 -22.44
C VAL A 556 0.34 -29.02 -22.47
N LEU A 557 -0.41 -27.95 -22.75
CA LEU A 557 0.06 -26.57 -22.73
C LEU A 557 -0.41 -25.95 -21.43
N ALA A 558 0.53 -25.51 -20.59
CA ALA A 558 0.21 -24.92 -19.29
C ALA A 558 0.81 -23.52 -19.12
N ASP A 559 0.09 -22.65 -18.43
CA ASP A 559 0.61 -21.36 -17.95
C ASP A 559 1.28 -21.56 -16.59
N HIS A 560 2.11 -20.58 -16.18
CA HIS A 560 2.80 -20.54 -14.88
C HIS A 560 3.79 -21.70 -14.62
N VAL A 561 4.29 -22.31 -15.70
CA VAL A 561 5.35 -23.33 -15.66
C VAL A 561 6.73 -22.65 -15.65
N GLU A 562 7.48 -22.76 -14.54
CA GLU A 562 8.85 -22.21 -14.42
C GLU A 562 9.95 -23.28 -14.46
N ASP A 563 9.61 -24.55 -14.22
CA ASP A 563 10.50 -25.70 -14.25
C ASP A 563 9.77 -27.02 -14.58
N ALA A 564 10.54 -28.11 -14.68
CA ALA A 564 10.04 -29.42 -15.05
C ALA A 564 9.06 -30.02 -14.02
N LEU A 565 9.13 -29.65 -12.73
CA LEU A 565 8.18 -30.14 -11.73
C LEU A 565 6.85 -29.40 -11.82
N ASP A 566 6.85 -28.12 -12.18
CA ASP A 566 5.60 -27.41 -12.52
C ASP A 566 4.91 -28.06 -13.71
N ALA A 567 5.67 -28.39 -14.76
CA ALA A 567 5.16 -29.11 -15.92
C ALA A 567 4.66 -30.51 -15.53
N LEU A 568 5.40 -31.22 -14.67
CA LEU A 568 5.01 -32.54 -14.19
C LEU A 568 3.68 -32.48 -13.41
N GLN A 569 3.47 -31.47 -12.57
CA GLN A 569 2.22 -31.29 -11.82
C GLN A 569 1.01 -31.13 -12.75
N ALA A 570 1.09 -30.23 -13.73
CA ALA A 570 0.03 -30.08 -14.73
C ALA A 570 -0.20 -31.37 -15.54
N GLY A 571 0.86 -32.15 -15.77
CA GLY A 571 0.77 -33.43 -16.47
C GLY A 571 0.12 -34.55 -15.67
N VAL A 572 0.41 -34.61 -14.37
CA VAL A 572 -0.27 -35.53 -13.44
C VAL A 572 -1.76 -35.22 -13.44
N GLU A 573 -2.15 -33.94 -13.35
CA GLU A 573 -3.56 -33.54 -13.40
C GLU A 573 -4.25 -33.92 -14.73
N ALA A 574 -3.57 -33.70 -15.86
CA ALA A 574 -4.05 -34.01 -17.20
C ALA A 574 -3.99 -35.50 -17.57
N SER A 575 -3.44 -36.35 -16.70
CA SER A 575 -3.25 -37.77 -16.96
C SER A 575 -4.60 -38.49 -17.12
N PRO A 576 -4.76 -39.34 -18.17
CA PRO A 576 -5.96 -40.14 -18.35
C PRO A 576 -6.08 -41.30 -17.34
N ALA A 577 -4.99 -41.66 -16.65
CA ALA A 577 -4.92 -42.83 -15.77
C ALA A 577 -4.74 -42.43 -14.30
N GLU A 578 -5.32 -43.22 -13.39
CA GLU A 578 -5.19 -43.01 -11.95
C GLU A 578 -3.80 -43.39 -11.41
N THR A 579 -3.09 -44.30 -12.06
CA THR A 579 -1.67 -44.54 -11.78
C THR A 579 -0.83 -43.72 -12.75
N VAL A 580 0.05 -42.87 -12.21
CA VAL A 580 0.95 -42.04 -12.99
C VAL A 580 2.38 -42.52 -12.81
N VAL A 581 3.12 -42.60 -13.93
CA VAL A 581 4.56 -42.79 -13.95
C VAL A 581 5.17 -41.43 -14.32
N CYS A 582 5.74 -40.74 -13.34
CA CYS A 582 6.50 -39.51 -13.58
C CYS A 582 7.87 -39.86 -14.14
N LEU A 583 8.32 -39.12 -15.16
CA LEU A 583 9.66 -39.23 -15.70
C LEU A 583 10.16 -37.86 -16.17
N SER A 584 11.26 -37.38 -15.58
CA SER A 584 11.96 -36.18 -16.03
C SER A 584 12.57 -36.39 -17.41
N SER A 585 12.57 -35.35 -18.24
CA SER A 585 13.17 -35.39 -19.57
C SER A 585 14.65 -35.81 -19.54
N GLY A 586 15.37 -35.49 -18.45
CA GLY A 586 16.79 -35.81 -18.26
C GLY A 586 17.11 -37.22 -17.74
N VAL A 587 16.10 -38.06 -17.48
CA VAL A 587 16.27 -39.38 -16.87
C VAL A 587 16.06 -40.49 -17.90
N LEU A 588 17.06 -41.33 -18.09
CA LEU A 588 17.05 -42.44 -19.03
C LEU A 588 17.06 -43.79 -18.31
N PRO A 589 16.29 -44.80 -18.77
CA PRO A 589 16.38 -46.14 -18.23
C PRO A 589 17.74 -46.77 -18.56
N ARG A 590 18.35 -47.43 -17.58
CA ARG A 590 19.62 -48.15 -17.78
C ARG A 590 19.45 -49.48 -18.52
N GLY A 591 18.26 -50.08 -18.46
CA GLY A 591 17.92 -51.34 -19.11
C GLY A 591 16.45 -51.41 -19.48
N SER A 592 16.11 -52.33 -20.39
CA SER A 592 14.72 -52.62 -20.78
C SER A 592 13.93 -53.27 -19.63
N GLY A 593 12.61 -53.08 -19.60
CA GLY A 593 11.74 -53.71 -18.60
C GLY A 593 11.87 -53.09 -17.19
N TRP A 594 12.47 -51.91 -17.08
CA TRP A 594 12.67 -51.19 -15.82
C TRP A 594 11.36 -50.86 -15.08
N LEU A 595 10.26 -50.72 -15.82
CA LEU A 595 8.98 -50.26 -15.26
C LEU A 595 8.20 -51.38 -14.55
N GLU A 596 8.33 -52.63 -14.97
CA GLU A 596 7.56 -53.74 -14.38
C GLU A 596 7.86 -53.94 -12.88
N PRO A 597 9.13 -53.98 -12.42
CA PRO A 597 9.43 -54.09 -11.00
C PRO A 597 8.95 -52.88 -10.18
N LEU A 598 8.97 -51.69 -10.78
CA LEU A 598 8.54 -50.46 -10.12
C LEU A 598 7.01 -50.45 -9.91
N LEU A 599 6.25 -50.82 -10.95
CA LEU A 599 4.79 -50.99 -10.85
C LEU A 599 4.43 -52.12 -9.88
N ALA A 600 5.15 -53.24 -9.90
CA ALA A 600 4.91 -54.35 -8.97
C ALA A 600 5.12 -53.93 -7.51
N ALA A 601 6.16 -53.15 -7.21
CA ALA A 601 6.41 -52.62 -5.88
C ALA A 601 5.33 -51.63 -5.43
N PHE A 602 4.86 -50.76 -6.33
CA PHE A 602 3.75 -49.84 -6.08
C PHE A 602 2.43 -50.58 -5.79
N GLN A 603 2.10 -51.59 -6.61
CA GLN A 603 0.89 -52.40 -6.43
C GLN A 603 0.94 -53.28 -5.16
N ALA A 604 2.13 -53.73 -4.75
CA ALA A 604 2.31 -54.46 -3.49
C ALA A 604 2.04 -53.60 -2.25
N GLN A 605 1.98 -52.27 -2.40
CA GLN A 605 1.57 -51.30 -1.38
C GLN A 605 0.16 -50.76 -1.65
N ASP A 606 -0.71 -51.58 -2.26
CA ASP A 606 -2.11 -51.26 -2.59
C ASP A 606 -2.29 -49.94 -3.37
N ALA A 607 -1.27 -49.54 -4.13
CA ALA A 607 -1.24 -48.28 -4.87
C ALA A 607 -1.43 -47.03 -3.98
N THR A 608 -0.98 -47.06 -2.71
CA THR A 608 -1.09 -45.93 -1.77
C THR A 608 0.27 -45.33 -1.37
N CYS A 609 1.30 -45.47 -2.22
CA CYS A 609 2.65 -44.96 -1.95
C CYS A 609 3.27 -44.29 -3.19
N ILE A 610 4.45 -43.70 -3.02
CA ILE A 610 5.30 -43.26 -4.12
C ILE A 610 6.42 -44.29 -4.27
N ALA A 611 6.49 -44.99 -5.40
CA ALA A 611 7.58 -45.94 -5.67
C ALA A 611 8.62 -45.31 -6.61
N ALA A 612 9.88 -45.26 -6.20
CA ALA A 612 10.96 -44.65 -6.98
C ALA A 612 12.17 -45.59 -7.18
N PRO A 613 12.82 -45.54 -8.35
CA PRO A 613 14.01 -46.33 -8.65
C PRO A 613 15.28 -45.67 -8.09
N THR A 614 16.40 -46.37 -8.15
CA THR A 614 17.71 -45.75 -7.95
C THR A 614 18.04 -44.81 -9.11
N LEU A 615 18.47 -43.57 -8.81
CA LEU A 615 19.00 -42.64 -9.79
C LEU A 615 20.53 -42.63 -9.73
N LEU A 616 21.17 -42.71 -10.89
CA LEU A 616 22.62 -42.68 -11.06
C LEU A 616 23.04 -41.43 -11.83
N TYR A 617 24.23 -40.93 -11.55
CA TYR A 617 24.94 -40.03 -12.43
C TYR A 617 25.49 -40.80 -13.65
N GLU A 618 25.95 -40.06 -14.67
CA GLU A 618 26.55 -40.62 -15.88
C GLU A 618 27.81 -41.46 -15.63
N ASP A 619 28.52 -41.20 -14.53
CA ASP A 619 29.70 -41.95 -14.10
C ASP A 619 29.36 -43.20 -13.25
N GLU A 620 28.09 -43.60 -13.21
CA GLU A 620 27.55 -44.72 -12.42
C GLU A 620 27.68 -44.57 -10.90
N THR A 621 27.97 -43.36 -10.41
CA THR A 621 27.79 -43.04 -8.99
C THR A 621 26.33 -42.76 -8.69
N ILE A 622 25.90 -43.01 -7.46
CA ILE A 622 24.50 -42.90 -7.06
C ILE A 622 24.15 -41.43 -6.86
N ARG A 623 23.14 -40.95 -7.59
CA ARG A 623 22.52 -39.62 -7.40
C ARG A 623 21.43 -39.68 -6.33
N TRP A 624 20.66 -40.77 -6.31
CA TRP A 624 19.67 -41.03 -5.28
C TRP A 624 19.47 -42.53 -5.09
N GLY A 625 19.42 -42.99 -3.84
CA GLY A 625 19.22 -44.40 -3.48
C GLY A 625 18.46 -44.54 -2.15
N GLY A 626 17.50 -43.65 -1.92
CA GLY A 626 16.77 -43.54 -0.65
C GLY A 626 17.19 -42.34 0.21
N ALA A 627 16.21 -41.79 0.93
CA ALA A 627 16.40 -40.70 1.88
C ALA A 627 15.74 -41.06 3.22
N TRP A 628 16.49 -40.97 4.32
CA TRP A 628 16.01 -41.31 5.66
C TRP A 628 16.15 -40.12 6.60
N ILE A 629 15.26 -40.05 7.59
CA ILE A 629 15.34 -39.04 8.64
C ILE A 629 16.13 -39.64 9.79
N GLU A 630 17.25 -39.00 10.12
CA GLU A 630 18.18 -39.50 11.14
C GLU A 630 18.57 -38.41 12.14
N PRO A 631 18.78 -38.78 13.41
CA PRO A 631 19.32 -37.86 14.39
C PRO A 631 20.83 -37.64 14.17
N GLU A 632 21.25 -36.37 14.12
CA GLU A 632 22.65 -35.92 14.08
C GLU A 632 22.80 -34.67 14.98
N ASP A 633 23.76 -34.71 15.91
CA ASP A 633 24.07 -33.61 16.84
C ASP A 633 22.86 -32.99 17.55
N GLY A 634 21.87 -33.82 17.92
CA GLY A 634 20.66 -33.38 18.64
C GLY A 634 19.58 -32.76 17.74
N ARG A 635 19.71 -32.86 16.41
CA ARG A 635 18.68 -32.47 15.43
C ARG A 635 18.36 -33.64 14.51
N TYR A 636 17.15 -33.66 13.94
CA TYR A 636 16.82 -34.61 12.89
C TYR A 636 17.11 -34.00 11.52
N LEU A 637 17.74 -34.77 10.63
CA LEU A 637 18.09 -34.35 9.28
C LEU A 637 17.64 -35.41 8.26
N LEU A 638 17.20 -34.94 7.10
CA LEU A 638 16.93 -35.81 5.95
C LEU A 638 18.24 -36.10 5.20
N LYS A 639 18.72 -37.34 5.29
CA LYS A 639 20.00 -37.78 4.71
C LYS A 639 19.79 -38.71 3.51
N GLN A 640 20.57 -38.48 2.45
CA GLN A 640 20.70 -39.40 1.31
C GLN A 640 21.95 -40.25 1.49
N HIS A 641 21.81 -41.48 2.00
CA HIS A 641 22.97 -42.30 2.44
C HIS A 641 23.95 -42.68 1.34
N TYR A 642 23.44 -42.94 0.13
CA TYR A 642 24.26 -43.49 -0.94
C TYR A 642 24.76 -42.44 -1.93
N LEU A 643 24.49 -41.15 -1.71
CA LEU A 643 24.90 -40.08 -2.62
C LEU A 643 26.42 -40.13 -2.89
N GLY A 644 26.80 -40.25 -4.17
CA GLY A 644 28.19 -40.32 -4.63
C GLY A 644 28.87 -41.69 -4.50
N TYR A 645 28.23 -42.67 -3.85
CA TYR A 645 28.77 -44.04 -3.80
C TYR A 645 28.66 -44.73 -5.16
N PRO A 646 29.55 -45.68 -5.51
CA PRO A 646 29.45 -46.41 -6.77
C PRO A 646 28.22 -47.35 -6.73
N ARG A 647 27.50 -47.50 -7.86
CA ARG A 647 26.26 -48.31 -7.93
C ARG A 647 26.38 -49.72 -7.33
N ARG A 648 27.56 -50.34 -7.41
CA ARG A 648 27.86 -51.67 -6.84
C ARG A 648 27.55 -51.79 -5.34
N THR A 649 27.46 -50.66 -4.64
CA THR A 649 27.11 -50.58 -3.21
C THR A 649 25.69 -51.06 -2.95
N LEU A 650 24.83 -51.04 -3.98
CA LEU A 650 23.43 -51.45 -3.91
C LEU A 650 23.20 -52.92 -4.29
N HIS A 651 24.26 -53.68 -4.58
CA HIS A 651 24.10 -55.11 -4.90
C HIS A 651 23.48 -55.86 -3.72
N GLY A 652 22.31 -56.46 -3.95
CA GLY A 652 21.58 -57.19 -2.92
C GLY A 652 20.77 -56.29 -1.98
N ALA A 653 20.60 -55.00 -2.29
CA ALA A 653 19.67 -54.14 -1.55
C ALA A 653 18.22 -54.57 -1.80
N ASP A 654 17.41 -54.52 -0.74
CA ASP A 654 16.00 -54.86 -0.75
C ASP A 654 15.13 -53.61 -0.92
N VAL A 655 13.92 -53.82 -1.46
CA VAL A 655 12.88 -52.77 -1.52
C VAL A 655 12.59 -52.27 -0.10
N SER A 656 12.69 -50.97 0.12
CA SER A 656 12.67 -50.39 1.47
C SER A 656 11.82 -49.12 1.56
N PRO A 657 11.09 -48.90 2.66
CA PRO A 657 10.44 -47.62 2.91
C PRO A 657 11.48 -46.54 3.16
N VAL A 658 11.21 -45.34 2.63
CA VAL A 658 12.06 -44.16 2.74
C VAL A 658 11.22 -42.96 3.14
N ALA A 659 11.86 -41.92 3.66
CA ALA A 659 11.16 -40.71 4.08
C ALA A 659 10.69 -39.85 2.91
N ALA A 660 11.46 -39.81 1.81
CA ALA A 660 11.15 -39.00 0.63
C ALA A 660 11.70 -39.66 -0.64
N ALA A 661 10.84 -39.82 -1.66
CA ALA A 661 11.20 -40.23 -3.01
C ALA A 661 11.40 -39.02 -3.95
N PRO A 662 12.26 -39.14 -4.99
CA PRO A 662 12.39 -38.13 -6.03
C PRO A 662 11.21 -38.20 -7.00
N PHE A 663 10.95 -37.09 -7.68
CA PHE A 663 9.93 -37.00 -8.73
C PHE A 663 10.52 -37.10 -10.14
N ASP A 664 11.84 -37.15 -10.26
CA ASP A 664 12.56 -37.34 -11.52
C ASP A 664 12.21 -38.67 -12.19
N CYS A 665 11.90 -39.70 -11.39
CA CYS A 665 11.27 -40.92 -11.85
C CYS A 665 10.53 -41.56 -10.67
N CYS A 666 9.20 -41.68 -10.75
CA CYS A 666 8.43 -42.36 -9.72
C CYS A 666 7.07 -42.82 -10.23
N VAL A 667 6.44 -43.74 -9.49
CA VAL A 667 5.04 -44.15 -9.68
C VAL A 667 4.24 -43.66 -8.48
N LEU A 668 3.10 -43.04 -8.73
CA LEU A 668 2.22 -42.51 -7.70
C LEU A 668 0.75 -42.47 -8.16
N PRO A 669 -0.20 -42.35 -7.21
CA PRO A 669 -1.60 -42.05 -7.54
C PRO A 669 -1.74 -40.65 -8.13
N ARG A 670 -2.64 -40.48 -9.09
CA ARG A 670 -2.88 -39.20 -9.76
C ARG A 670 -3.35 -38.13 -8.79
N SER A 671 -4.18 -38.47 -7.81
CA SER A 671 -4.69 -37.51 -6.83
C SER A 671 -3.65 -37.06 -5.78
N ALA A 672 -2.59 -37.86 -5.57
CA ALA A 672 -1.67 -37.69 -4.45
C ALA A 672 -1.03 -36.29 -4.41
N LEU A 673 -0.48 -35.83 -5.54
CA LEU A 673 0.21 -34.54 -5.60
C LEU A 673 -0.74 -33.36 -5.33
N ALA A 674 -1.98 -33.43 -5.85
CA ALA A 674 -3.00 -32.40 -5.61
C ALA A 674 -3.45 -32.38 -4.14
N GLU A 675 -3.62 -33.55 -3.51
CA GLU A 675 -3.98 -33.68 -2.09
C GLU A 675 -2.87 -33.15 -1.16
N ALA A 676 -1.61 -33.25 -1.55
CA ALA A 676 -0.47 -32.65 -0.85
C ALA A 676 -0.27 -31.14 -1.16
N GLY A 677 -1.11 -30.55 -2.01
CA GLY A 677 -1.03 -29.14 -2.39
C GLY A 677 0.08 -28.81 -3.39
N GLY A 678 0.35 -29.71 -4.35
CA GLY A 678 1.27 -29.43 -5.47
C GLY A 678 2.74 -29.28 -5.06
N PHE A 679 3.56 -28.73 -5.94
CA PHE A 679 4.94 -28.37 -5.64
C PHE A 679 5.05 -26.92 -5.15
N SER A 680 5.77 -26.72 -4.04
CA SER A 680 5.94 -25.40 -3.44
C SER A 680 6.69 -24.44 -4.37
N ARG A 681 6.15 -23.22 -4.53
CA ARG A 681 6.78 -22.13 -5.29
C ARG A 681 7.92 -21.42 -4.54
N LYS A 682 8.24 -21.86 -3.32
CA LYS A 682 9.29 -21.28 -2.47
C LYS A 682 10.70 -21.80 -2.79
N TYR A 683 10.82 -22.62 -3.82
CA TYR A 683 12.07 -23.22 -4.29
C TYR A 683 12.31 -22.81 -5.74
N LEU A 684 13.58 -22.58 -6.09
CA LEU A 684 13.98 -22.27 -7.46
C LEU A 684 14.36 -23.54 -8.25
N GLY A 685 14.89 -24.55 -7.59
CA GLY A 685 15.35 -25.81 -8.14
C GLY A 685 14.34 -26.92 -7.93
N THR A 686 14.59 -28.06 -8.57
CA THR A 686 13.71 -29.23 -8.52
C THR A 686 14.04 -30.18 -7.36
N ASP A 687 15.30 -30.24 -6.92
CA ASP A 687 15.77 -31.20 -5.92
C ASP A 687 15.05 -31.01 -4.57
N GLU A 688 15.24 -29.87 -3.89
CA GLU A 688 14.54 -29.57 -2.63
C GLU A 688 13.02 -29.42 -2.80
N LYS A 689 12.56 -28.93 -3.94
CA LYS A 689 11.12 -28.80 -4.28
C LYS A 689 10.43 -30.16 -4.30
N GLY A 690 11.07 -31.18 -4.88
CA GLY A 690 10.59 -32.55 -4.88
C GLY A 690 10.61 -33.18 -3.49
N LEU A 691 11.69 -32.98 -2.72
CA LEU A 691 11.77 -33.47 -1.34
C LEU A 691 10.69 -32.86 -0.43
N ASP A 692 10.41 -31.56 -0.58
CA ASP A 692 9.34 -30.88 0.14
C ASP A 692 7.97 -31.50 -0.16
N ALA A 693 7.65 -31.74 -1.44
CA ALA A 693 6.41 -32.41 -1.83
C ALA A 693 6.32 -33.84 -1.27
N ALA A 694 7.41 -34.60 -1.31
CA ALA A 694 7.44 -35.97 -0.76
C ALA A 694 7.22 -35.99 0.76
N LEU A 695 7.77 -35.03 1.51
CA LEU A 695 7.53 -34.91 2.95
C LEU A 695 6.10 -34.47 3.27
N ARG A 696 5.50 -33.57 2.45
CA ARG A 696 4.07 -33.22 2.58
C ARG A 696 3.16 -34.41 2.30
N LEU A 697 3.47 -35.21 1.28
CA LEU A 697 2.77 -36.46 1.00
C LEU A 697 2.85 -37.43 2.18
N LYS A 698 4.04 -37.56 2.78
CA LYS A 698 4.21 -38.36 3.98
C LYS A 698 3.34 -37.86 5.14
N LEU A 699 3.29 -36.55 5.39
CA LEU A 699 2.39 -35.96 6.39
C LEU A 699 0.90 -36.23 6.11
N SER A 700 0.52 -36.39 4.84
CA SER A 700 -0.84 -36.78 4.43
C SER A 700 -1.12 -38.28 4.49
N GLY A 701 -0.14 -39.10 4.87
CA GLY A 701 -0.25 -40.56 4.99
C GLY A 701 0.23 -41.35 3.76
N ILE A 702 0.75 -40.68 2.72
CA ILE A 702 1.29 -41.32 1.51
C ILE A 702 2.80 -41.48 1.66
N GLY A 703 3.24 -42.70 1.98
CA GLY A 703 4.65 -43.04 2.17
C GLY A 703 5.45 -43.15 0.86
N SER A 704 6.79 -43.17 0.99
CA SER A 704 7.71 -43.38 -0.13
C SER A 704 8.41 -44.75 -0.04
N LEU A 705 8.60 -45.39 -1.19
CA LEU A 705 9.22 -46.70 -1.34
C LEU A 705 10.37 -46.61 -2.35
N TRP A 706 11.55 -47.09 -1.96
CA TRP A 706 12.71 -47.20 -2.83
C TRP A 706 12.84 -48.62 -3.38
N VAL A 707 12.98 -48.71 -4.71
CA VAL A 707 13.12 -49.98 -5.46
C VAL A 707 14.54 -50.07 -6.05
N PRO A 708 15.52 -50.62 -5.32
CA PRO A 708 16.92 -50.59 -5.72
C PRO A 708 17.23 -51.37 -7.01
N GLN A 709 16.38 -52.33 -7.38
CA GLN A 709 16.56 -53.19 -8.55
C GLN A 709 16.33 -52.45 -9.87
N VAL A 710 15.67 -51.29 -9.81
CA VAL A 710 15.44 -50.42 -10.96
C VAL A 710 16.48 -49.32 -10.92
N GLU A 711 17.30 -49.22 -11.97
CA GLU A 711 18.37 -48.22 -12.11
C GLU A 711 18.06 -47.29 -13.29
N MET A 712 18.09 -45.98 -13.03
CA MET A 712 17.94 -44.93 -14.05
C MET A 712 19.19 -44.05 -14.05
N ILE A 713 19.52 -43.45 -15.19
CA ILE A 713 20.64 -42.52 -15.35
C ILE A 713 20.07 -41.11 -15.52
N HIS A 714 20.47 -40.18 -14.68
CA HIS A 714 20.14 -38.76 -14.81
C HIS A 714 21.29 -38.04 -15.52
N ALA A 715 21.06 -37.60 -16.76
CA ALA A 715 22.04 -36.82 -17.52
C ALA A 715 22.14 -35.41 -16.94
N GLU A 716 23.36 -34.88 -16.74
CA GLU A 716 23.55 -33.53 -16.24
C GLU A 716 23.69 -32.52 -17.38
N ASP A 717 22.87 -31.45 -17.38
CA ASP A 717 23.13 -30.33 -18.29
C ASP A 717 24.24 -29.43 -17.75
N GLY A 718 25.28 -29.23 -18.56
CA GLY A 718 26.48 -28.50 -18.14
C GLY A 718 26.91 -27.38 -19.09
N ARG A 719 26.20 -26.24 -19.13
CA ARG A 719 26.83 -24.99 -19.60
C ARG A 719 27.57 -24.30 -18.44
N PRO A 720 28.75 -23.69 -18.65
CA PRO A 720 29.53 -23.07 -17.57
C PRO A 720 28.78 -22.01 -16.75
N GLY A 721 27.92 -21.19 -17.40
CA GLY A 721 27.09 -20.18 -16.71
C GLY A 721 25.92 -20.75 -15.91
N GLU A 722 25.44 -21.94 -16.27
CA GLU A 722 24.39 -22.64 -15.52
C GLU A 722 24.92 -23.24 -14.22
N ARG A 723 26.23 -23.56 -14.13
CA ARG A 723 26.82 -24.15 -12.92
C ARG A 723 26.77 -23.20 -11.72
N SER A 724 27.09 -21.93 -11.90
CA SER A 724 27.03 -20.94 -10.80
C SER A 724 25.60 -20.68 -10.36
N TRP A 725 24.65 -20.59 -11.29
CA TRP A 725 23.22 -20.48 -10.98
C TRP A 725 22.71 -21.71 -10.22
N LYS A 726 22.99 -22.92 -10.72
CA LYS A 726 22.60 -24.19 -10.07
C LYS A 726 23.14 -24.29 -8.64
N LYS A 727 24.40 -23.91 -8.40
CA LYS A 727 24.99 -23.90 -7.04
C LYS A 727 24.26 -22.95 -6.10
N LEU A 728 23.92 -21.74 -6.57
CA LEU A 728 23.21 -20.77 -5.75
C LEU A 728 21.78 -21.23 -5.44
N VAL A 729 21.08 -21.74 -6.46
CA VAL A 729 19.75 -22.33 -6.31
C VAL A 729 19.79 -23.42 -5.24
N SER A 730 20.74 -24.36 -5.34
CA SER A 730 20.92 -25.43 -4.35
C SER A 730 21.16 -24.87 -2.94
N GLU A 731 22.03 -23.86 -2.76
CA GLU A 731 22.28 -23.26 -1.45
C GLU A 731 21.05 -22.53 -0.88
N LEU A 732 20.33 -21.77 -1.70
CA LEU A 732 19.14 -21.03 -1.29
C LEU A 732 17.99 -21.97 -0.93
N ASP A 733 17.75 -22.95 -1.79
CA ASP A 733 16.68 -23.93 -1.61
C ASP A 733 16.97 -24.82 -0.41
N ARG A 734 18.23 -25.26 -0.20
CA ARG A 734 18.63 -26.01 0.99
C ARG A 734 18.35 -25.24 2.27
N ARG A 735 18.71 -23.95 2.33
CA ARG A 735 18.40 -23.09 3.49
C ARG A 735 16.90 -22.90 3.69
N SER A 736 16.14 -22.72 2.61
CA SER A 736 14.68 -22.61 2.64
C SER A 736 14.05 -23.91 3.17
N PHE A 737 14.54 -25.05 2.70
CA PHE A 737 14.13 -26.39 3.10
C PHE A 737 14.41 -26.65 4.57
N GLU A 738 15.62 -26.39 5.06
CA GLU A 738 15.98 -26.56 6.48
C GLU A 738 15.12 -25.67 7.39
N ARG A 739 14.93 -24.39 7.04
CA ARG A 739 14.04 -23.51 7.80
C ARG A 739 12.60 -24.01 7.88
N THR A 740 12.12 -24.65 6.81
CA THR A 740 10.76 -25.17 6.74
C THR A 740 10.62 -26.48 7.49
N TRP A 741 11.54 -27.44 7.28
CA TRP A 741 11.36 -28.83 7.70
C TRP A 741 12.07 -29.21 8.99
N SER A 742 13.19 -28.57 9.37
CA SER A 742 13.90 -28.92 10.60
C SER A 742 13.02 -28.99 11.86
N PRO A 743 11.97 -28.16 12.04
CA PRO A 743 11.05 -28.28 13.16
C PRO A 743 10.16 -29.54 13.15
N PHE A 744 9.88 -30.11 11.98
CA PHE A 744 8.91 -31.21 11.79
C PHE A 744 9.57 -32.58 11.58
N LEU A 745 10.87 -32.62 11.28
CA LEU A 745 11.57 -33.88 11.00
C LEU A 745 11.57 -34.85 12.18
N ALA A 746 11.54 -34.36 13.43
CA ALA A 746 11.47 -35.21 14.60
C ALA A 746 10.17 -36.05 14.61
N ASP A 747 9.03 -35.41 14.41
CA ASP A 747 7.71 -36.05 14.41
C ASP A 747 7.62 -37.08 13.27
N LEU A 748 8.13 -36.73 12.08
CA LEU A 748 8.16 -37.61 10.90
C LEU A 748 9.09 -38.82 11.03
N ALA A 749 10.06 -38.78 11.95
CA ALA A 749 10.97 -39.90 12.20
C ALA A 749 10.31 -40.99 13.06
N GLU A 750 9.34 -40.65 13.91
CA GLU A 750 8.65 -41.60 14.79
C GLU A 750 7.73 -42.55 14.00
N ASP A 751 7.18 -42.10 12.87
CA ASP A 751 6.33 -42.89 11.98
C ASP A 751 7.06 -44.01 11.19
N ILE A 752 8.40 -44.07 11.22
CA ILE A 752 9.19 -45.09 10.51
C ILE A 752 9.49 -46.32 11.40
N ARG A 753 9.22 -46.25 12.71
CA ARG A 753 9.60 -47.31 13.67
C ARG A 753 8.56 -48.41 13.89
#